data_AF-A0A3D3L9N0-F1
#
_entry.id   AF-A0A3D3L9N0-F1
#
_cell.length_a   1.000
_cell.length_b   1.000
_cell.length_c   1.000
_cell.angle_alpha   90.00
_cell.angle_beta   90.00
_cell.angle_gamma   90.00
#
_symmetry.space_group_name_H-M   'P 1'
#
loop_
_entity.id
_entity.type
_entity.pdbx_description
1 polymer ?
#
loop_
_entity_poly.entity_id
_entity_poly.type
_entity_poly.pdbx_seq_one_letter_code
_entity_poly.pdbx_strand_id
1 'polypeptide(L)'
;MTLSTPLLVTFSAYLLLMVGIGFIAWRRTRTFDDYILGGRSLGSYVTALAAGASDMSGWLMMGLPGALYLGGASEAWIAVGLVIGAWCNWKYVAGPLRVYTERARNALTAWLATAAMRHGLFRKLAVSAAVVILAFALVLAARGGVGERLRGMALEGGSAPGLRLALAEESLRAAGAAPLTGFGAGNFGAVYAMVTRLHHPVYHVLHPESDVVWLVFECGVLMLLAVVILAGWWAFESGPWTRQGEGGRRGARADLRLRRAAGIVTGLALLHALFDVPLHRPAYFMVAAVTAALALKPERLTAATGRAGRCFFRSAGTAVLALGAVYLGLHLGVWLPPSGTTAGVLHDRAVAESAAGRHSAALADMEKAVALAPLNFRMYFLRAQLQLKLRQPAEQALMDFSRARALEPGHAGMCFDEGLYWLGFRPLFAIIPWRECLRRDPEAAQGIHGFYQRMLNSMGQHPELAEPLWQLASQVELQILYLRSAPGGEMWQARLDKVLAANPRLRMTDKAGLRMIFDAWALKGDSTKLEAGLRQHPEWQTYGWRHLAAAEAREGRFREACDLAAAHLPASARSTSLGVADIPRLERVVLLNPEDARPAVELYYAQRASGDYKAALRNLEKIATLPNPPDFLQREMAAMHMQLEDYQRAWEILRGIIGASS
;
A
#
# COMPACT_ATOMS: atom_id res chain seq x y z
N MET A 1 -21.35 9.77 21.26
CA MET A 1 -21.76 10.59 20.10
C MET A 1 -23.22 10.97 20.29
N THR A 2 -23.52 12.25 20.48
CA THR A 2 -24.90 12.76 20.59
C THR A 2 -25.44 12.98 19.19
N LEU A 3 -26.51 12.27 18.81
CA LEU A 3 -27.15 12.41 17.49
C LEU A 3 -27.73 13.83 17.36
N SER A 4 -27.37 14.56 16.31
CA SER A 4 -27.87 15.93 16.09
C SER A 4 -29.34 15.92 15.69
N THR A 5 -30.12 16.90 16.15
CA THR A 5 -31.56 17.02 15.85
C THR A 5 -31.88 16.95 14.35
N PRO A 6 -31.10 17.61 13.45
CA PRO A 6 -31.32 17.49 12.00
C PRO A 6 -31.14 16.06 11.48
N LEU A 7 -30.13 15.33 11.98
CA LEU A 7 -29.88 13.93 11.62
C LEU A 7 -31.05 13.05 12.07
N LEU A 8 -31.54 13.25 13.29
CA LEU A 8 -32.64 12.47 13.84
C LEU A 8 -33.95 12.71 13.06
N VAL A 9 -34.23 13.95 12.68
CA VAL A 9 -35.40 14.32 11.86
C VAL A 9 -35.29 13.74 10.45
N THR A 10 -34.17 13.95 9.76
CA THR A 10 -33.97 13.47 8.38
C THR A 10 -33.97 11.94 8.30
N PHE A 11 -33.32 11.27 9.25
CA PHE A 11 -33.29 9.80 9.30
C PHE A 11 -34.66 9.21 9.64
N SER A 12 -35.38 9.80 10.61
CA SER A 12 -36.72 9.34 10.96
C SER A 12 -37.73 9.58 9.83
N ALA A 13 -37.67 10.74 9.17
CA ALA A 13 -38.51 11.05 8.01
C ALA A 13 -38.23 10.11 6.83
N TYR A 14 -36.95 9.82 6.55
CA TYR A 14 -36.56 8.84 5.55
C TYR A 14 -37.09 7.43 5.87
N LEU A 15 -36.94 6.98 7.12
CA LEU A 15 -37.46 5.68 7.56
C LEU A 15 -38.98 5.59 7.39
N LEU A 16 -39.71 6.60 7.86
CA LEU A 16 -41.18 6.66 7.72
C LEU A 16 -41.61 6.67 6.26
N LEU A 17 -40.89 7.39 5.40
CA LEU A 17 -41.13 7.39 3.95
C LEU A 17 -40.89 6.00 3.34
N MET A 18 -39.77 5.35 3.66
CA MET A 18 -39.46 4.00 3.15
C MET A 18 -40.48 2.96 3.60
N VAL A 19 -40.89 3.02 4.87
CA VAL A 19 -41.97 2.16 5.41
C VAL A 19 -43.31 2.46 4.71
N GLY A 20 -43.62 3.73 4.49
CA GLY A 20 -44.83 4.14 3.75
C GLY A 20 -44.85 3.63 2.32
N ILE A 21 -43.73 3.76 1.59
CA ILE A 21 -43.58 3.21 0.23
C ILE A 21 -43.71 1.68 0.26
N GLY A 22 -43.08 1.01 1.23
CA GLY A 22 -43.19 -0.43 1.43
C GLY A 22 -44.63 -0.90 1.66
N PHE A 23 -45.39 -0.16 2.47
CA PHE A 23 -46.80 -0.47 2.75
C PHE A 23 -47.71 -0.24 1.53
N ILE A 24 -47.46 0.83 0.75
CA ILE A 24 -48.16 1.09 -0.52
C ILE A 24 -47.85 0.00 -1.55
N ALA A 25 -46.58 -0.41 -1.67
CA ALA A 25 -46.16 -1.48 -2.57
C ALA A 25 -46.77 -2.82 -2.18
N TRP A 26 -46.79 -3.15 -0.87
CA TRP A 26 -47.43 -4.35 -0.33
C TRP A 26 -48.90 -4.46 -0.72
N ARG A 27 -49.66 -3.36 -0.67
CA ARG A 27 -51.08 -3.35 -1.11
C ARG A 27 -51.26 -3.55 -2.62
N ARG A 28 -50.22 -3.31 -3.44
CA ARG A 28 -50.24 -3.49 -4.90
C ARG A 28 -49.74 -4.87 -5.34
N THR A 29 -48.98 -5.58 -4.51
CA THR A 29 -48.46 -6.91 -4.81
C THR A 29 -49.50 -7.99 -4.47
N ARG A 30 -50.15 -8.57 -5.50
CA ARG A 30 -51.15 -9.64 -5.31
C ARG A 30 -50.65 -11.03 -5.72
N THR A 31 -49.63 -11.09 -6.56
CA THR A 31 -49.04 -12.35 -7.02
C THR A 31 -47.52 -12.36 -6.83
N PHE A 32 -46.92 -13.55 -6.89
CA PHE A 32 -45.46 -13.73 -6.82
C PHE A 32 -44.73 -13.00 -7.96
N ASP A 33 -45.31 -12.98 -9.15
CA ASP A 33 -44.75 -12.28 -10.32
C ASP A 33 -44.83 -10.75 -10.15
N ASP A 34 -45.85 -10.23 -9.46
CA ASP A 34 -45.95 -8.81 -9.09
C ASP A 34 -44.87 -8.42 -8.09
N TYR A 35 -44.52 -9.32 -7.16
CA TYR A 35 -43.50 -9.06 -6.14
C TYR A 35 -42.10 -9.00 -6.73
N ILE A 36 -41.76 -9.97 -7.58
CA ILE A 36 -40.38 -10.16 -8.04
C ILE A 36 -40.09 -9.41 -9.34
N LEU A 37 -41.04 -9.36 -10.26
CA LEU A 37 -40.83 -8.78 -11.60
C LEU A 37 -41.66 -7.50 -11.81
N GLY A 38 -42.32 -7.00 -10.77
CA GLY A 38 -43.24 -5.86 -10.87
C GLY A 38 -44.37 -6.11 -11.87
N GLY A 39 -44.76 -7.37 -12.08
CA GLY A 39 -45.75 -7.76 -13.09
C GLY A 39 -45.29 -7.46 -14.53
N ARG A 40 -43.99 -7.18 -14.74
CA ARG A 40 -43.39 -6.73 -16.01
C ARG A 40 -44.02 -5.47 -16.60
N SER A 41 -44.78 -4.72 -15.80
CA SER A 41 -45.43 -3.47 -16.20
C SER A 41 -44.50 -2.26 -16.15
N LEU A 42 -43.32 -2.42 -15.54
CA LEU A 42 -42.30 -1.39 -15.45
C LEU A 42 -41.72 -1.05 -16.84
N GLY A 43 -41.73 0.23 -17.18
CA GLY A 43 -41.18 0.74 -18.42
C GLY A 43 -39.67 0.51 -18.53
N SER A 44 -39.13 0.61 -19.75
CA SER A 44 -37.71 0.41 -20.05
C SER A 44 -36.79 1.31 -19.22
N TYR A 45 -37.16 2.59 -19.06
CA TYR A 45 -36.37 3.56 -18.29
C TYR A 45 -36.29 3.23 -16.80
N VAL A 46 -37.43 2.91 -16.17
CA VAL A 46 -37.48 2.57 -14.73
C VAL A 46 -36.70 1.28 -14.47
N THR A 47 -36.82 0.30 -15.37
CA THR A 47 -36.09 -0.97 -15.27
C THR A 47 -34.59 -0.76 -15.44
N ALA A 48 -34.16 0.08 -16.38
CA ALA A 48 -32.74 0.37 -16.62
C ALA A 48 -32.10 1.16 -15.47
N LEU A 49 -32.81 2.16 -14.92
CA LEU A 49 -32.35 2.93 -13.77
C LEU A 49 -32.25 2.08 -12.51
N ALA A 50 -33.26 1.26 -12.22
CA ALA A 50 -33.26 0.38 -11.06
C ALA A 50 -32.15 -0.69 -11.14
N ALA A 51 -31.95 -1.27 -12.33
CA ALA A 51 -30.87 -2.24 -12.56
C ALA A 51 -29.49 -1.58 -12.45
N GLY A 52 -29.27 -0.42 -13.08
CA GLY A 52 -27.99 0.29 -13.02
C GLY A 52 -27.63 0.79 -11.62
N ALA A 53 -28.61 1.32 -10.88
CA ALA A 53 -28.42 1.72 -9.49
C ALA A 53 -28.08 0.52 -8.59
N SER A 54 -28.70 -0.64 -8.82
CA SER A 54 -28.44 -1.85 -8.02
C SER A 54 -27.08 -2.48 -8.35
N ASP A 55 -26.71 -2.54 -9.64
CA ASP A 55 -25.48 -3.19 -10.12
C ASP A 55 -24.22 -2.37 -9.81
N MET A 56 -24.30 -1.04 -9.86
CA MET A 56 -23.11 -0.18 -9.88
C MET A 56 -22.99 0.79 -8.69
N SER A 57 -23.92 0.75 -7.72
CA SER A 57 -24.01 1.76 -6.63
C SER A 57 -22.72 1.92 -5.82
N GLY A 58 -22.13 0.83 -5.32
CA GLY A 58 -20.90 0.90 -4.51
C GLY A 58 -19.67 1.32 -5.33
N TRP A 59 -19.56 0.81 -6.55
CA TRP A 59 -18.43 1.09 -7.45
C TRP A 59 -18.43 2.54 -7.95
N LEU A 60 -19.58 3.06 -8.39
CA LEU A 60 -19.64 4.44 -8.92
C LEU A 60 -19.59 5.51 -7.82
N MET A 61 -20.09 5.24 -6.62
CA MET A 61 -20.10 6.22 -5.52
C MET A 61 -18.76 6.34 -4.81
N MET A 62 -18.00 5.25 -4.65
CA MET A 62 -16.71 5.26 -3.95
C MET A 62 -15.55 4.73 -4.79
N GLY A 63 -15.75 3.64 -5.53
CA GLY A 63 -14.66 2.96 -6.26
C GLY A 63 -14.06 3.82 -7.37
N LEU A 64 -14.88 4.29 -8.31
CA LEU A 64 -14.43 5.08 -9.47
C LEU A 64 -13.88 6.46 -9.09
N PRO A 65 -14.51 7.25 -8.20
CA PRO A 65 -13.91 8.49 -7.70
C PRO A 65 -12.59 8.25 -6.95
N GLY A 66 -12.49 7.16 -6.17
CA GLY A 66 -11.27 6.77 -5.49
C GLY A 66 -10.15 6.39 -6.46
N ALA A 67 -10.47 5.63 -7.50
CA ALA A 67 -9.53 5.29 -8.57
C ALA A 67 -9.05 6.53 -9.32
N LEU A 68 -9.95 7.45 -9.70
CA LEU A 68 -9.60 8.74 -10.32
C LEU A 68 -8.72 9.61 -9.43
N TYR A 69 -8.97 9.61 -8.11
CA TYR A 69 -8.18 10.38 -7.14
C TYR A 69 -6.76 9.82 -6.99
N LEU A 70 -6.60 8.49 -7.06
CA LEU A 70 -5.31 7.81 -6.90
C LEU A 70 -4.51 7.69 -8.21
N GLY A 71 -5.17 7.36 -9.32
CA GLY A 71 -4.57 7.07 -10.62
C GLY A 71 -4.63 8.24 -11.63
N GLY A 72 -5.32 9.33 -11.28
CA GLY A 72 -5.44 10.52 -12.13
C GLY A 72 -6.49 10.39 -13.24
N ALA A 73 -6.53 11.38 -14.14
CA ALA A 73 -7.60 11.53 -15.14
C ALA A 73 -7.65 10.42 -16.20
N SER A 74 -6.58 9.63 -16.36
CA SER A 74 -6.57 8.46 -17.25
C SER A 74 -7.60 7.41 -16.85
N GLU A 75 -7.91 7.30 -15.55
CA GLU A 75 -8.93 6.36 -15.03
C GLU A 75 -10.35 6.70 -15.49
N ALA A 76 -10.58 7.88 -16.08
CA ALA A 76 -11.86 8.25 -16.69
C ALA A 76 -12.25 7.34 -17.87
N TRP A 77 -11.27 6.67 -18.50
CA TRP A 77 -11.53 5.68 -19.55
C TRP A 77 -12.36 4.49 -19.05
N ILE A 78 -12.30 4.17 -17.76
CA ILE A 78 -13.16 3.15 -17.14
C ILE A 78 -14.63 3.53 -17.30
N ALA A 79 -15.00 4.79 -17.10
CA ALA A 79 -16.38 5.24 -17.27
C ALA A 79 -16.85 5.09 -18.72
N VAL A 80 -15.99 5.45 -19.68
CA VAL A 80 -16.29 5.31 -21.11
C VAL A 80 -16.48 3.84 -21.49
N GLY A 81 -15.58 2.97 -21.05
CA GLY A 81 -15.67 1.52 -21.27
C GLY A 81 -16.93 0.91 -20.66
N LEU A 82 -17.27 1.30 -19.43
CA LEU A 82 -18.49 0.82 -18.75
C LEU A 82 -19.77 1.27 -19.46
N VAL A 83 -19.83 2.51 -19.96
CA VAL A 83 -20.99 2.99 -20.73
C VAL A 83 -21.16 2.20 -22.03
N ILE A 84 -20.08 1.99 -22.78
CA ILE A 84 -20.12 1.22 -24.03
C ILE A 84 -20.49 -0.24 -23.75
N GLY A 85 -19.88 -0.84 -22.72
CA GLY A 85 -20.14 -2.21 -22.30
C GLY A 85 -21.58 -2.42 -21.84
N ALA A 86 -22.09 -1.52 -20.99
CA ALA A 86 -23.48 -1.54 -20.54
C ALA A 86 -24.45 -1.38 -21.71
N TRP A 87 -24.18 -0.45 -22.64
CA TRP A 87 -24.99 -0.27 -23.84
C TRP A 87 -25.01 -1.53 -24.72
N CYS A 88 -23.85 -2.14 -24.97
CA CYS A 88 -23.74 -3.40 -25.72
C CYS A 88 -24.51 -4.53 -25.03
N ASN A 89 -24.37 -4.66 -23.71
CA ASN A 89 -25.06 -5.67 -22.92
C ASN A 89 -26.59 -5.50 -23.01
N TRP A 90 -27.10 -4.27 -22.84
CA TRP A 90 -28.52 -3.99 -22.96
C TRP A 90 -29.07 -4.20 -24.38
N LYS A 91 -28.30 -3.80 -25.40
CA LYS A 91 -28.71 -3.92 -26.80
C LYS A 91 -28.73 -5.37 -27.28
N TYR A 92 -27.73 -6.17 -26.91
CA TYR A 92 -27.52 -7.51 -27.47
C TYR A 92 -27.90 -8.66 -26.55
N VAL A 93 -27.85 -8.49 -25.22
CA VAL A 93 -28.07 -9.56 -24.25
C VAL A 93 -29.43 -9.41 -23.55
N ALA A 94 -29.75 -8.22 -23.05
CA ALA A 94 -30.95 -8.03 -22.20
C ALA A 94 -32.27 -8.36 -22.92
N GLY A 95 -32.41 -7.94 -24.19
CA GLY A 95 -33.59 -8.23 -25.00
C GLY A 95 -33.85 -9.73 -25.21
N PRO A 96 -32.88 -10.50 -25.76
CA PRO A 96 -33.01 -11.95 -25.89
C PRO A 96 -33.24 -12.69 -24.57
N LEU A 97 -32.55 -12.28 -23.50
CA LEU A 97 -32.71 -12.88 -22.18
C LEU A 97 -34.13 -12.68 -21.65
N ARG A 98 -34.69 -11.46 -21.77
CA ARG A 98 -36.08 -11.13 -21.38
C ARG A 98 -37.12 -12.03 -22.06
N VAL A 99 -36.97 -12.26 -23.36
CA VAL A 99 -37.91 -13.12 -24.12
C VAL A 99 -37.77 -14.59 -23.71
N TYR A 100 -36.55 -15.02 -23.37
CA TYR A 100 -36.30 -16.39 -22.92
C TYR A 100 -36.86 -16.65 -21.52
N THR A 101 -36.74 -15.70 -20.58
CA THR A 101 -37.30 -15.85 -19.22
C THR A 101 -38.82 -15.97 -19.22
N GLU A 102 -39.49 -15.29 -20.16
CA GLU A 102 -40.94 -15.38 -20.34
C GLU A 102 -41.37 -16.79 -20.81
N ARG A 103 -40.66 -17.36 -21.79
CA ARG A 103 -40.88 -18.75 -22.24
C ARG A 103 -40.57 -19.78 -21.17
N ALA A 104 -39.66 -19.45 -20.26
CA ALA A 104 -39.28 -20.27 -19.12
C ALA A 104 -40.21 -20.09 -17.90
N ARG A 105 -41.41 -19.51 -18.07
CA ARG A 105 -42.37 -19.22 -16.98
C ARG A 105 -41.79 -18.31 -15.90
N ASN A 106 -41.22 -17.19 -16.31
CA ASN A 106 -40.73 -16.14 -15.40
C ASN A 106 -39.58 -16.60 -14.50
N ALA A 107 -38.80 -17.55 -15.00
CA ALA A 107 -37.65 -18.10 -14.32
C ALA A 107 -36.61 -17.01 -13.99
N LEU A 108 -36.29 -16.86 -12.71
CA LEU A 108 -35.20 -16.02 -12.19
C LEU A 108 -33.84 -16.70 -12.39
N THR A 109 -32.73 -16.03 -12.15
CA THR A 109 -31.35 -16.54 -12.39
C THR A 109 -31.14 -18.00 -11.93
N ALA A 110 -31.55 -18.38 -10.72
CA ALA A 110 -31.48 -19.76 -10.25
C ALA A 110 -32.50 -20.71 -10.93
N TRP A 111 -33.66 -20.19 -11.34
CA TRP A 111 -34.72 -20.95 -11.99
C TRP A 111 -34.52 -21.10 -13.52
N LEU A 112 -33.77 -20.21 -14.16
CA LEU A 112 -33.31 -20.33 -15.56
C LEU A 112 -32.38 -21.54 -15.68
N ALA A 113 -31.52 -21.70 -14.67
CA ALA A 113 -30.72 -22.89 -14.45
C ALA A 113 -31.61 -24.14 -14.36
N THR A 114 -32.68 -24.15 -13.55
CA THR A 114 -33.57 -25.31 -13.41
C THR A 114 -34.45 -25.58 -14.63
N ALA A 115 -34.96 -24.55 -15.32
CA ALA A 115 -35.72 -24.67 -16.56
C ALA A 115 -34.86 -25.21 -17.72
N ALA A 116 -33.57 -24.87 -17.76
CA ALA A 116 -32.59 -25.45 -18.68
C ALA A 116 -32.29 -26.94 -18.40
N MET A 117 -32.62 -27.47 -17.20
CA MET A 117 -32.45 -28.89 -16.84
C MET A 117 -33.42 -29.83 -17.55
N ARG A 118 -34.41 -29.34 -18.31
CA ARG A 118 -35.47 -30.19 -18.89
C ARG A 118 -34.98 -31.14 -19.98
N HIS A 119 -33.82 -30.90 -20.63
CA HIS A 119 -33.25 -31.84 -21.60
C HIS A 119 -31.71 -31.86 -21.62
N GLY A 120 -31.12 -33.07 -21.52
CA GLY A 120 -29.70 -33.37 -21.76
C GLY A 120 -28.80 -33.39 -20.51
N LEU A 121 -28.03 -34.48 -20.34
CA LEU A 121 -27.12 -34.71 -19.20
C LEU A 121 -26.03 -33.63 -19.07
N PHE A 122 -25.45 -33.18 -20.17
CA PHE A 122 -24.40 -32.14 -20.17
C PHE A 122 -24.87 -30.76 -19.72
N ARG A 123 -26.14 -30.41 -20.00
CA ARG A 123 -26.72 -29.14 -19.53
C ARG A 123 -27.03 -29.18 -18.04
N LYS A 124 -27.44 -30.34 -17.51
CA LYS A 124 -27.60 -30.56 -16.07
C LYS A 124 -26.26 -30.40 -15.34
N LEU A 125 -25.19 -31.03 -15.86
CA LEU A 125 -23.84 -30.92 -15.30
C LEU A 125 -23.31 -29.48 -15.31
N ALA A 126 -23.50 -28.73 -16.40
CA ALA A 126 -23.06 -27.34 -16.51
C ALA A 126 -23.82 -26.42 -15.53
N VAL A 127 -25.12 -26.62 -15.36
CA VAL A 127 -25.95 -25.86 -14.40
C VAL A 127 -25.61 -26.20 -12.96
N SER A 128 -25.43 -27.48 -12.62
CA SER A 128 -25.01 -27.90 -11.28
C SER A 128 -23.62 -27.35 -10.95
N ALA A 129 -22.70 -27.34 -11.92
CA ALA A 129 -21.39 -26.73 -11.75
C ALA A 129 -21.51 -25.21 -11.50
N ALA A 130 -22.34 -24.49 -12.27
CA ALA A 130 -22.55 -23.05 -12.07
C ALA A 130 -23.14 -22.70 -10.69
N VAL A 131 -24.07 -23.52 -10.17
CA VAL A 131 -24.65 -23.33 -8.83
C VAL A 131 -23.62 -23.62 -7.74
N VAL A 132 -22.84 -24.70 -7.87
CA VAL A 132 -21.75 -25.01 -6.94
C VAL A 132 -20.68 -23.92 -6.96
N ILE A 133 -20.33 -23.40 -8.14
CA ILE A 133 -19.38 -22.30 -8.31
C ILE A 133 -19.90 -21.01 -7.69
N LEU A 134 -21.19 -20.67 -7.89
CA LEU A 134 -21.80 -19.49 -7.28
C LEU A 134 -21.83 -19.60 -5.74
N ALA A 135 -22.20 -20.77 -5.22
CA ALA A 135 -22.18 -21.03 -3.79
C ALA A 135 -20.75 -20.96 -3.21
N PHE A 136 -19.76 -21.50 -3.93
CA PHE A 136 -18.36 -21.44 -3.55
C PHE A 136 -17.81 -20.00 -3.59
N ALA A 137 -18.17 -19.21 -4.61
CA ALA A 137 -17.84 -17.80 -4.70
C ALA A 137 -18.47 -16.99 -3.55
N LEU A 138 -19.72 -17.29 -3.19
CA LEU A 138 -20.40 -16.67 -2.04
C LEU A 138 -19.71 -17.03 -0.72
N VAL A 139 -19.28 -18.28 -0.53
CA VAL A 139 -18.56 -18.72 0.67
C VAL A 139 -17.16 -18.09 0.75
N LEU A 140 -16.45 -17.99 -0.38
CA LEU A 140 -15.16 -17.28 -0.47
C LEU A 140 -15.29 -15.78 -0.20
N ALA A 141 -16.44 -15.19 -0.52
CA ALA A 141 -16.78 -13.80 -0.22
C ALA A 141 -17.29 -13.61 1.23
N ALA A 142 -17.99 -14.60 1.81
CA ALA A 142 -18.60 -14.51 3.14
C ALA A 142 -17.63 -14.87 4.29
N ARG A 143 -16.61 -15.69 4.04
CA ARG A 143 -15.60 -16.01 5.07
C ARG A 143 -14.57 -14.88 5.22
N GLY A 144 -14.88 -13.93 6.10
CA GLY A 144 -13.97 -13.43 7.14
C GLY A 144 -12.61 -12.85 6.74
N GLY A 145 -12.39 -12.44 5.50
CA GLY A 145 -11.13 -11.85 5.05
C GLY A 145 -11.30 -10.83 3.94
N VAL A 146 -12.52 -10.41 3.59
CA VAL A 146 -12.71 -9.42 2.53
C VAL A 146 -12.04 -8.08 2.91
N GLY A 147 -12.09 -7.68 4.18
CA GLY A 147 -11.36 -6.50 4.67
C GLY A 147 -9.83 -6.67 4.63
N GLU A 148 -9.29 -7.86 4.89
CA GLU A 148 -7.85 -8.16 4.81
C GLU A 148 -7.37 -8.33 3.36
N ARG A 149 -8.18 -8.90 2.47
CA ARG A 149 -7.89 -9.01 1.04
C ARG A 149 -8.07 -7.67 0.33
N LEU A 150 -9.00 -6.83 0.76
CA LEU A 150 -9.11 -5.44 0.30
C LEU A 150 -7.99 -4.57 0.87
N ARG A 151 -7.54 -4.79 2.12
CA ARG A 151 -6.32 -4.16 2.66
C ARG A 151 -5.06 -4.67 1.98
N GLY A 152 -4.97 -5.96 1.69
CA GLY A 152 -3.92 -6.60 0.90
C GLY A 152 -3.89 -6.05 -0.52
N MET A 153 -5.03 -5.95 -1.20
CA MET A 153 -5.18 -5.27 -2.50
C MET A 153 -4.94 -3.76 -2.42
N ALA A 154 -5.17 -3.10 -1.28
CA ALA A 154 -4.83 -1.68 -1.09
C ALA A 154 -3.34 -1.46 -0.80
N LEU A 155 -2.64 -2.47 -0.25
CA LEU A 155 -1.19 -2.48 -0.07
C LEU A 155 -0.46 -2.95 -1.34
N GLU A 156 -1.03 -3.89 -2.11
CA GLU A 156 -0.58 -4.30 -3.44
C GLU A 156 -0.95 -3.27 -4.53
N GLY A 157 -2.01 -2.49 -4.29
CA GLY A 157 -2.53 -1.44 -5.17
C GLY A 157 -1.77 -0.12 -5.12
N GLY A 158 -0.76 -0.01 -4.25
CA GLY A 158 0.26 1.04 -4.32
C GLY A 158 1.30 0.75 -5.41
N SER A 159 0.88 0.24 -6.57
CA SER A 159 1.74 0.20 -7.73
C SER A 159 1.97 1.66 -8.13
N ALA A 160 3.18 2.18 -7.91
CA ALA A 160 3.53 3.53 -8.36
C ALA A 160 3.07 3.71 -9.82
N PRO A 161 2.53 4.88 -10.22
CA PRO A 161 2.11 5.11 -11.60
C PRO A 161 3.20 4.66 -12.59
N GLY A 162 2.91 3.64 -13.40
CA GLY A 162 3.87 3.04 -14.34
C GLY A 162 4.47 1.68 -13.96
N LEU A 163 4.30 1.18 -12.73
CA LEU A 163 4.87 -0.11 -12.30
C LEU A 163 4.37 -1.28 -13.15
N ARG A 164 3.08 -1.31 -13.52
CA ARG A 164 2.53 -2.38 -14.38
C ARG A 164 3.23 -2.46 -15.73
N LEU A 165 3.46 -1.32 -16.36
CA LEU A 165 4.13 -1.25 -17.66
C LEU A 165 5.61 -1.65 -17.52
N ALA A 166 6.27 -1.17 -16.47
CA ALA A 166 7.65 -1.53 -16.17
C ALA A 166 7.81 -3.05 -15.91
N LEU A 167 6.90 -3.66 -15.16
CA LEU A 167 6.86 -5.12 -14.95
C LEU A 167 6.70 -5.86 -16.27
N ALA A 168 5.76 -5.44 -17.11
CA ALA A 168 5.51 -6.05 -18.42
C ALA A 168 6.74 -5.96 -19.35
N GLU A 169 7.36 -4.79 -19.43
CA GLU A 169 8.57 -4.54 -20.23
C GLU A 169 9.74 -5.43 -19.75
N GLU A 170 9.98 -5.47 -18.45
CA GLU A 170 11.03 -6.28 -17.85
C GLU A 170 10.80 -7.78 -18.03
N SER A 171 9.57 -8.25 -17.87
CA SER A 171 9.22 -9.65 -18.12
C SER A 171 9.41 -10.02 -19.58
N LEU A 172 9.04 -9.17 -20.53
CA LEU A 172 9.30 -9.41 -21.96
C LEU A 172 10.79 -9.42 -22.29
N ARG A 173 11.56 -8.47 -21.72
CA ARG A 173 13.02 -8.44 -21.85
C ARG A 173 13.64 -9.73 -21.34
N ALA A 174 13.23 -10.19 -20.17
CA ALA A 174 13.73 -11.42 -19.56
C ALA A 174 13.33 -12.67 -20.36
N ALA A 175 12.10 -12.71 -20.89
CA ALA A 175 11.64 -13.79 -21.77
C ALA A 175 12.50 -13.95 -23.03
N GLY A 176 13.20 -12.89 -23.47
CA GLY A 176 14.17 -12.93 -24.56
C GLY A 176 15.33 -13.91 -24.35
N ALA A 177 15.63 -14.34 -23.12
CA ALA A 177 16.64 -15.36 -22.86
C ALA A 177 16.17 -16.80 -23.14
N ALA A 178 14.84 -17.04 -23.13
CA ALA A 178 14.23 -18.34 -23.42
C ALA A 178 12.97 -18.18 -24.31
N PRO A 179 13.09 -17.61 -25.52
CA PRO A 179 11.95 -17.11 -26.27
C PRO A 179 11.00 -18.23 -26.75
N LEU A 180 11.51 -19.45 -26.98
CA LEU A 180 10.69 -20.56 -27.49
C LEU A 180 9.94 -21.30 -26.38
N THR A 181 10.61 -21.60 -25.28
CA THR A 181 10.14 -22.51 -24.22
C THR A 181 9.81 -21.81 -22.90
N GLY A 182 10.26 -20.57 -22.72
CA GLY A 182 10.17 -19.86 -21.45
C GLY A 182 11.02 -20.50 -20.35
N PHE A 183 10.79 -20.06 -19.11
CA PHE A 183 11.51 -20.50 -17.90
C PHE A 183 10.84 -21.64 -17.11
N GLY A 184 9.80 -22.25 -17.68
CA GLY A 184 8.98 -23.29 -17.06
C GLY A 184 7.73 -22.74 -16.37
N ALA A 185 6.62 -23.45 -16.54
CA ALA A 185 5.33 -23.11 -15.93
C ALA A 185 5.40 -23.10 -14.41
N GLY A 186 4.88 -22.04 -13.79
CA GLY A 186 4.86 -21.83 -12.33
C GLY A 186 6.15 -21.31 -11.72
N ASN A 187 7.16 -20.95 -12.53
CA ASN A 187 8.45 -20.45 -12.05
C ASN A 187 8.58 -18.93 -12.11
N PHE A 188 7.54 -18.18 -12.52
CA PHE A 188 7.65 -16.72 -12.71
C PHE A 188 8.23 -16.02 -11.48
N GLY A 189 7.59 -16.13 -10.31
CA GLY A 189 8.06 -15.40 -9.13
C GLY A 189 9.52 -15.69 -8.78
N ALA A 190 9.91 -16.97 -8.82
CA ALA A 190 11.26 -17.40 -8.47
C ALA A 190 12.33 -16.96 -9.48
N VAL A 191 12.04 -17.02 -10.78
CA VAL A 191 13.02 -16.66 -11.83
C VAL A 191 13.03 -15.15 -12.06
N TYR A 192 11.85 -14.51 -12.03
CA TYR A 192 11.69 -13.08 -12.24
C TYR A 192 12.53 -12.28 -11.24
N ALA A 193 12.49 -12.67 -9.95
CA ALA A 193 13.29 -12.04 -8.90
C ALA A 193 14.81 -12.01 -9.20
N MET A 194 15.32 -12.97 -9.97
CA MET A 194 16.75 -13.07 -10.32
C MET A 194 17.13 -12.28 -11.57
N VAL A 195 16.18 -12.04 -12.47
CA VAL A 195 16.43 -11.44 -13.80
C VAL A 195 15.93 -10.00 -13.92
N THR A 196 15.08 -9.58 -12.99
CA THR A 196 14.55 -8.22 -12.91
C THR A 196 15.65 -7.23 -12.56
N ARG A 197 15.61 -6.06 -13.20
CA ARG A 197 16.39 -4.87 -12.85
C ARG A 197 15.53 -3.84 -12.10
N LEU A 198 14.24 -4.13 -11.91
CA LEU A 198 13.39 -3.30 -11.07
C LEU A 198 13.81 -3.48 -9.62
N HIS A 199 14.37 -2.40 -9.07
CA HIS A 199 14.67 -2.32 -7.66
C HIS A 199 13.41 -1.77 -6.99
N HIS A 200 12.51 -2.67 -6.57
CA HIS A 200 11.34 -2.27 -5.79
C HIS A 200 11.51 -2.73 -4.33
N PRO A 201 11.62 -1.79 -3.37
CA PRO A 201 12.22 -2.08 -2.08
C PRO A 201 11.39 -2.93 -1.11
N VAL A 202 10.11 -3.19 -1.43
CA VAL A 202 9.14 -3.71 -0.46
C VAL A 202 8.46 -5.02 -0.90
N TYR A 203 8.51 -5.41 -2.18
CA TYR A 203 7.61 -6.44 -2.68
C TYR A 203 8.27 -7.55 -3.51
N HIS A 204 7.83 -8.78 -3.26
CA HIS A 204 8.02 -9.91 -4.15
C HIS A 204 6.91 -9.90 -5.22
N VAL A 205 7.30 -9.91 -6.50
CA VAL A 205 6.36 -9.89 -7.63
C VAL A 205 5.94 -11.31 -7.99
N LEU A 206 4.64 -11.61 -7.93
CA LEU A 206 4.10 -12.93 -8.25
C LEU A 206 3.75 -13.11 -9.74
N HIS A 207 3.44 -12.02 -10.45
CA HIS A 207 3.08 -12.02 -11.87
C HIS A 207 3.16 -10.61 -12.48
N PRO A 208 3.25 -10.46 -13.82
CA PRO A 208 3.35 -9.18 -14.52
C PRO A 208 1.99 -8.51 -14.83
N GLU A 209 0.90 -8.97 -14.19
CA GLU A 209 -0.52 -8.61 -14.43
C GLU A 209 -1.06 -8.98 -15.83
N SER A 210 -0.25 -9.00 -16.89
CA SER A 210 -0.64 -9.46 -18.22
C SER A 210 -0.43 -10.97 -18.37
N ASP A 211 -1.50 -11.72 -18.67
CA ASP A 211 -1.42 -13.17 -18.91
C ASP A 211 -0.56 -13.55 -20.10
N VAL A 212 -0.53 -12.71 -21.14
CA VAL A 212 0.30 -12.97 -22.32
C VAL A 212 1.76 -12.82 -21.98
N VAL A 213 2.12 -11.76 -21.27
CA VAL A 213 3.50 -11.55 -20.83
C VAL A 213 3.92 -12.67 -19.88
N TRP A 214 3.04 -13.05 -18.95
CA TRP A 214 3.30 -14.15 -18.03
C TRP A 214 3.51 -15.49 -18.77
N LEU A 215 2.61 -15.80 -19.72
CA LEU A 215 2.70 -17.02 -20.53
C LEU A 215 3.96 -17.06 -21.39
N VAL A 216 4.34 -15.93 -22.00
CA VAL A 216 5.57 -15.82 -22.79
C VAL A 216 6.80 -16.01 -21.90
N PHE A 217 6.79 -15.45 -20.69
CA PHE A 217 7.88 -15.63 -19.75
C PHE A 217 8.03 -17.09 -19.30
N GLU A 218 6.94 -17.74 -18.89
CA GLU A 218 7.01 -19.10 -18.34
C GLU A 218 7.07 -20.19 -19.40
N CYS A 219 6.31 -20.07 -20.47
CA CYS A 219 6.09 -21.14 -21.45
C CYS A 219 6.60 -20.79 -22.86
N GLY A 220 7.09 -19.57 -23.07
CA GLY A 220 7.62 -19.12 -24.35
C GLY A 220 6.56 -18.86 -25.43
N VAL A 221 7.04 -18.41 -26.58
CA VAL A 221 6.20 -18.05 -27.73
C VAL A 221 5.50 -19.28 -28.34
N LEU A 222 6.05 -20.49 -28.20
CA LEU A 222 5.41 -21.70 -28.72
C LEU A 222 4.05 -21.96 -28.05
N MET A 223 3.97 -21.78 -26.73
CA MET A 223 2.71 -21.90 -26.01
C MET A 223 1.76 -20.76 -26.37
N LEU A 224 2.27 -19.53 -26.52
CA LEU A 224 1.46 -18.41 -26.99
C LEU A 224 0.86 -18.69 -28.38
N LEU A 225 1.63 -19.25 -29.32
CA LEU A 225 1.15 -19.63 -30.65
C LEU A 225 0.04 -20.66 -30.56
N ALA A 226 0.18 -21.68 -29.70
CA ALA A 226 -0.89 -22.66 -29.49
C ALA A 226 -2.17 -22.01 -28.96
N VAL A 227 -2.06 -21.07 -28.01
CA VAL A 227 -3.20 -20.30 -27.49
C VAL A 227 -3.82 -19.40 -28.57
N VAL A 228 -3.01 -18.73 -29.40
CA VAL A 228 -3.49 -17.90 -30.51
C VAL A 228 -4.18 -18.73 -31.57
N ILE A 229 -3.66 -19.92 -31.91
CA ILE A 229 -4.31 -20.85 -32.85
C ILE A 229 -5.65 -21.32 -32.28
N LEU A 230 -5.71 -21.67 -30.99
CA LEU A 230 -6.95 -22.08 -30.32
C LEU A 230 -7.98 -20.94 -30.30
N ALA A 231 -7.54 -19.73 -29.95
CA ALA A 231 -8.39 -18.53 -29.94
C ALA A 231 -8.87 -18.17 -31.36
N GLY A 232 -8.00 -18.29 -32.37
CA GLY A 232 -8.33 -18.09 -33.77
C GLY A 232 -9.32 -19.13 -34.29
N TRP A 233 -9.13 -20.40 -33.96
CA TRP A 233 -10.09 -21.48 -34.25
C TRP A 233 -11.45 -21.20 -33.59
N TRP A 234 -11.45 -20.85 -32.29
CA TRP A 234 -12.67 -20.53 -31.56
C TRP A 234 -13.38 -19.31 -32.17
N ALA A 235 -12.64 -18.24 -32.51
CA ALA A 235 -13.20 -17.05 -33.12
C ALA A 235 -13.75 -17.34 -34.54
N PHE A 236 -13.07 -18.21 -35.30
CA PHE A 236 -13.55 -18.64 -36.61
C PHE A 236 -14.84 -19.45 -36.49
N GLU A 237 -14.96 -20.37 -35.53
CA GLU A 237 -16.15 -21.21 -35.35
C GLU A 237 -17.36 -20.47 -34.75
N SER A 238 -17.10 -19.54 -33.82
CA SER A 238 -18.12 -18.82 -33.06
C SER A 238 -18.43 -17.42 -33.58
N GLY A 239 -17.63 -16.91 -34.53
CA GLY A 239 -17.68 -15.54 -34.98
C GLY A 239 -18.93 -15.18 -35.80
N PRO A 240 -19.32 -13.88 -35.80
CA PRO A 240 -20.50 -13.37 -36.52
C PRO A 240 -20.41 -13.54 -38.05
N TRP A 241 -19.20 -13.75 -38.59
CA TRP A 241 -18.90 -14.00 -40.00
C TRP A 241 -19.23 -15.42 -40.47
N THR A 242 -19.43 -16.38 -39.57
CA THR A 242 -19.83 -17.72 -39.99
C THR A 242 -21.24 -17.69 -40.60
N ARG A 243 -21.32 -17.83 -41.93
CA ARG A 243 -22.59 -18.01 -42.65
C ARG A 243 -23.15 -19.38 -42.28
N GLN A 244 -24.36 -19.41 -41.71
CA GLN A 244 -25.12 -20.65 -41.53
C GLN A 244 -26.44 -20.57 -42.30
N GLY A 245 -26.73 -21.68 -42.98
CA GLY A 245 -27.78 -21.83 -43.98
C GLY A 245 -29.18 -21.45 -43.49
N GLU A 246 -29.97 -20.98 -44.45
CA GLU A 246 -31.31 -20.43 -44.32
C GLU A 246 -32.32 -21.48 -43.83
N GLY A 247 -32.37 -21.71 -42.53
CA GLY A 247 -33.41 -22.51 -41.87
C GLY A 247 -34.37 -21.64 -41.07
N GLY A 248 -35.39 -21.10 -41.74
CA GLY A 248 -36.34 -20.13 -41.18
C GLY A 248 -37.21 -20.68 -40.04
N ARG A 249 -36.86 -20.41 -38.78
CA ARG A 249 -37.80 -20.36 -37.63
C ARG A 249 -37.40 -19.22 -36.69
N ARG A 250 -38.36 -18.45 -36.15
CA ARG A 250 -38.12 -17.34 -35.19
C ARG A 250 -37.24 -17.72 -33.99
N GLY A 251 -37.21 -19.00 -33.60
CA GLY A 251 -36.30 -19.55 -32.57
C GLY A 251 -34.81 -19.54 -32.97
N ALA A 252 -34.49 -19.75 -34.25
CA ALA A 252 -33.12 -19.78 -34.76
C ALA A 252 -32.47 -18.38 -34.76
N ARG A 253 -33.26 -17.31 -34.93
CA ARG A 253 -32.75 -15.92 -34.92
C ARG A 253 -32.35 -15.43 -33.52
N ALA A 254 -33.10 -15.79 -32.48
CA ALA A 254 -32.79 -15.40 -31.10
C ALA A 254 -31.55 -16.12 -30.57
N ASP A 255 -31.44 -17.41 -30.88
CA ASP A 255 -30.28 -18.26 -30.57
C ASP A 255 -29.01 -17.75 -31.30
N LEU A 256 -29.12 -17.41 -32.59
CA LEU A 256 -28.03 -16.79 -33.35
C LEU A 256 -27.55 -15.45 -32.74
N ARG A 257 -28.49 -14.60 -32.29
CA ARG A 257 -28.15 -13.32 -31.65
C ARG A 257 -27.44 -13.52 -30.32
N LEU A 258 -27.90 -14.46 -29.50
CA LEU A 258 -27.28 -14.78 -28.22
C LEU A 258 -25.86 -15.31 -28.40
N ARG A 259 -25.62 -16.20 -29.36
CA ARG A 259 -24.28 -16.73 -29.65
C ARG A 259 -23.32 -15.67 -30.14
N ARG A 260 -23.78 -14.79 -31.04
CA ARG A 260 -22.98 -13.64 -31.50
C ARG A 260 -22.67 -12.68 -30.37
N ALA A 261 -23.64 -12.40 -29.50
CA ALA A 261 -23.42 -11.58 -28.31
C ALA A 261 -22.41 -12.22 -27.35
N ALA A 262 -22.55 -13.53 -27.09
CA ALA A 262 -21.62 -14.28 -26.26
C ALA A 262 -20.20 -14.29 -26.86
N GLY A 263 -20.08 -14.50 -28.17
CA GLY A 263 -18.78 -14.44 -28.88
C GLY A 263 -18.14 -13.05 -28.84
N ILE A 264 -18.92 -11.97 -28.97
CA ILE A 264 -18.43 -10.60 -28.80
C ILE A 264 -17.95 -10.38 -27.36
N VAL A 265 -18.72 -10.81 -26.36
CA VAL A 265 -18.35 -10.66 -24.94
C VAL A 265 -17.06 -11.42 -24.62
N THR A 266 -16.91 -12.66 -25.10
CA THR A 266 -15.68 -13.43 -24.91
C THR A 266 -14.50 -12.79 -25.66
N GLY A 267 -14.71 -12.31 -26.89
CA GLY A 267 -13.66 -11.63 -27.65
C GLY A 267 -13.19 -10.33 -26.96
N LEU A 268 -14.12 -9.53 -26.45
CA LEU A 268 -13.82 -8.37 -25.60
C LEU A 268 -13.11 -8.81 -24.32
N ALA A 269 -13.52 -9.92 -23.71
CA ALA A 269 -12.92 -10.38 -22.48
C ALA A 269 -11.44 -10.79 -22.66
N LEU A 270 -11.17 -11.53 -23.74
CA LEU A 270 -9.82 -11.90 -24.15
C LEU A 270 -8.98 -10.67 -24.50
N LEU A 271 -9.54 -9.70 -25.21
CA LEU A 271 -8.85 -8.46 -25.57
C LEU A 271 -8.52 -7.63 -24.32
N HIS A 272 -9.44 -7.53 -23.37
CA HIS A 272 -9.23 -6.78 -22.13
C HIS A 272 -8.22 -7.48 -21.19
N ALA A 273 -8.08 -8.81 -21.26
CA ALA A 273 -7.02 -9.55 -20.57
C ALA A 273 -5.62 -9.32 -21.12
N LEU A 274 -5.51 -8.76 -22.33
CA LEU A 274 -4.22 -8.33 -22.85
C LEU A 274 -3.72 -7.05 -22.15
N PHE A 275 -4.64 -6.17 -21.73
CA PHE A 275 -4.30 -4.79 -21.36
C PHE A 275 -4.57 -4.42 -19.90
N ASP A 276 -5.62 -4.95 -19.25
CA ASP A 276 -6.09 -4.39 -17.97
C ASP A 276 -6.50 -5.44 -16.93
N VAL A 277 -7.37 -6.41 -17.27
CA VAL A 277 -7.87 -7.39 -16.28
C VAL A 277 -7.47 -8.80 -16.65
N PRO A 278 -6.51 -9.42 -15.94
CA PRO A 278 -6.06 -10.76 -16.27
C PRO A 278 -7.17 -11.81 -16.19
N LEU A 279 -7.19 -12.68 -17.21
CA LEU A 279 -7.97 -13.91 -17.27
C LEU A 279 -7.57 -14.92 -16.18
N HIS A 280 -6.37 -14.86 -15.60
CA HIS A 280 -6.04 -15.72 -14.44
C HIS A 280 -6.86 -15.39 -13.18
N ARG A 281 -7.59 -14.26 -13.16
CA ARG A 281 -8.52 -13.94 -12.06
C ARG A 281 -9.77 -14.83 -12.16
N PRO A 282 -10.07 -15.66 -11.14
CA PRO A 282 -11.12 -16.69 -11.24
C PRO A 282 -12.50 -16.17 -11.65
N ALA A 283 -12.90 -15.01 -11.14
CA ALA A 283 -14.20 -14.42 -11.48
C ALA A 283 -14.27 -14.03 -12.96
N TYR A 284 -13.19 -13.43 -13.49
CA TYR A 284 -13.12 -12.96 -14.86
C TYR A 284 -13.01 -14.12 -15.85
N PHE A 285 -12.14 -15.11 -15.52
CA PHE A 285 -12.04 -16.38 -16.25
C PHE A 285 -13.41 -17.04 -16.44
N MET A 286 -14.18 -17.16 -15.36
CA MET A 286 -15.44 -17.89 -15.39
C MET A 286 -16.47 -17.22 -16.32
N VAL A 287 -16.55 -15.89 -16.30
CA VAL A 287 -17.44 -15.15 -17.21
C VAL A 287 -16.99 -15.31 -18.67
N ALA A 288 -15.68 -15.22 -18.93
CA ALA A 288 -15.11 -15.45 -20.25
C ALA A 288 -15.38 -16.89 -20.74
N ALA A 289 -15.20 -17.91 -19.89
CA ALA A 289 -15.42 -19.32 -20.23
C ALA A 289 -16.89 -19.65 -20.49
N VAL A 290 -17.82 -19.13 -19.68
CA VAL A 290 -19.27 -19.34 -19.88
C VAL A 290 -19.72 -18.69 -21.18
N THR A 291 -19.29 -17.47 -21.45
CA THR A 291 -19.61 -16.78 -22.71
C THR A 291 -18.95 -17.47 -23.90
N ALA A 292 -17.73 -17.99 -23.75
CA ALA A 292 -17.04 -18.74 -24.80
C ALA A 292 -17.82 -20.00 -25.19
N ALA A 293 -18.35 -20.71 -24.19
CA ALA A 293 -19.17 -21.90 -24.37
C ALA A 293 -20.53 -21.57 -25.01
N LEU A 294 -21.15 -20.44 -24.64
CA LEU A 294 -22.41 -19.97 -25.24
C LEU A 294 -22.25 -19.49 -26.68
N ALA A 295 -21.04 -19.08 -27.09
CA ALA A 295 -20.74 -18.65 -28.45
C ALA A 295 -20.62 -19.82 -29.43
N LEU A 296 -20.22 -21.00 -28.95
CA LEU A 296 -20.09 -22.20 -29.76
C LEU A 296 -21.45 -22.65 -30.29
N LYS A 297 -21.48 -23.05 -31.56
CA LYS A 297 -22.67 -23.70 -32.12
C LYS A 297 -22.87 -25.04 -31.40
N PRO A 298 -24.03 -25.29 -30.78
CA PRO A 298 -24.51 -26.64 -30.67
C PRO A 298 -24.80 -27.06 -32.10
N GLU A 299 -23.88 -27.77 -32.72
CA GLU A 299 -24.32 -28.79 -33.67
C GLU A 299 -25.42 -29.58 -32.96
N ARG A 300 -26.42 -30.06 -33.72
CA ARG A 300 -27.20 -31.17 -33.20
C ARG A 300 -26.13 -32.19 -32.82
N LEU A 301 -25.95 -32.43 -31.52
CA LEU A 301 -25.22 -33.59 -31.04
C LEU A 301 -25.94 -34.75 -31.72
N THR A 302 -25.44 -35.16 -32.88
CA THR A 302 -25.96 -36.30 -33.60
C THR A 302 -25.89 -37.40 -32.56
N ALA A 303 -27.03 -38.02 -32.31
CA ALA A 303 -27.22 -38.99 -31.26
C ALA A 303 -26.45 -40.28 -31.60
N ALA A 304 -25.12 -40.18 -31.60
CA ALA A 304 -24.11 -41.22 -31.65
C ALA A 304 -22.74 -40.52 -31.74
N THR A 305 -22.23 -39.95 -30.63
CA THR A 305 -20.77 -39.85 -30.50
C THR A 305 -20.23 -41.26 -30.71
N GLY A 306 -19.38 -41.50 -31.71
CA GLY A 306 -18.77 -42.81 -31.96
C GLY A 306 -18.04 -43.33 -30.72
N ARG A 307 -17.62 -44.61 -30.72
CA ARG A 307 -16.89 -45.18 -29.56
C ARG A 307 -15.73 -44.29 -29.12
N ALA A 308 -14.96 -43.73 -30.07
CA ALA A 308 -13.87 -42.80 -29.81
C ALA A 308 -14.31 -41.54 -29.06
N GLY A 309 -15.39 -40.87 -29.51
CA GLY A 309 -15.91 -39.67 -28.84
C GLY A 309 -16.46 -39.96 -27.44
N ARG A 310 -17.14 -41.09 -27.24
CA ARG A 310 -17.58 -41.52 -25.89
C ARG A 310 -16.39 -41.81 -24.98
N CYS A 311 -15.37 -42.50 -25.48
CA CYS A 311 -14.15 -42.75 -24.72
C CYS A 311 -13.45 -41.45 -24.36
N PHE A 312 -13.34 -40.50 -25.30
CA PHE A 312 -12.74 -39.18 -25.06
C PHE A 312 -13.50 -38.37 -24.01
N PHE A 313 -14.82 -38.22 -24.12
CA PHE A 313 -15.59 -37.45 -23.14
C PHE A 313 -15.63 -38.13 -21.77
N ARG A 314 -15.63 -39.47 -21.72
CA ARG A 314 -15.54 -40.22 -20.46
C ARG A 314 -14.16 -40.09 -19.84
N SER A 315 -13.08 -40.21 -20.62
CA SER A 315 -11.72 -40.03 -20.11
C SER A 315 -11.49 -38.59 -19.64
N ALA A 316 -11.96 -37.58 -20.40
CA ALA A 316 -11.91 -36.18 -20.01
C ALA A 316 -12.72 -35.92 -18.73
N GLY A 317 -13.95 -36.45 -18.64
CA GLY A 317 -14.78 -36.33 -17.43
C GLY A 317 -14.15 -37.01 -16.21
N THR A 318 -13.61 -38.22 -16.37
CA THR A 318 -12.87 -38.93 -15.31
C THR A 318 -11.60 -38.16 -14.92
N ALA A 319 -10.88 -37.56 -15.87
CA ALA A 319 -9.71 -36.75 -15.59
C ALA A 319 -10.06 -35.48 -14.79
N VAL A 320 -11.18 -34.82 -15.11
CA VAL A 320 -11.67 -33.66 -14.33
C VAL A 320 -12.07 -34.08 -12.92
N LEU A 321 -12.79 -35.21 -12.76
CA LEU A 321 -13.14 -35.75 -11.44
C LEU A 321 -11.90 -36.15 -10.63
N ALA A 322 -10.92 -36.77 -11.29
CA ALA A 322 -9.64 -37.12 -10.68
C ALA A 322 -8.90 -35.85 -10.24
N LEU A 323 -8.79 -34.83 -11.08
CA LEU A 323 -8.18 -33.54 -10.74
C LEU A 323 -8.91 -32.85 -9.58
N GLY A 324 -10.24 -32.89 -9.57
CA GLY A 324 -11.05 -32.39 -8.46
C GLY A 324 -10.80 -33.16 -7.16
N ALA A 325 -10.67 -34.49 -7.22
CA ALA A 325 -10.32 -35.33 -6.08
C ALA A 325 -8.88 -35.10 -5.60
N VAL A 326 -7.92 -34.87 -6.52
CA VAL A 326 -6.55 -34.43 -6.20
C VAL A 326 -6.59 -33.12 -5.42
N TYR A 327 -7.32 -32.13 -5.94
CA TYR A 327 -7.40 -30.80 -5.34
C TYR A 327 -8.10 -30.83 -3.98
N LEU A 328 -9.18 -31.61 -3.84
CA LEU A 328 -9.83 -31.83 -2.55
C LEU A 328 -8.92 -32.57 -1.57
N GLY A 329 -8.18 -33.58 -2.03
CA GLY A 329 -7.17 -34.29 -1.24
C GLY A 329 -6.03 -33.39 -0.77
N LEU A 330 -5.54 -32.50 -1.63
CA LEU A 330 -4.57 -31.45 -1.32
C LEU A 330 -5.09 -30.51 -0.24
N HIS A 331 -6.32 -30.01 -0.40
CA HIS A 331 -6.92 -29.05 0.52
C HIS A 331 -7.25 -29.66 1.89
N LEU A 332 -7.66 -30.93 1.90
CA LEU A 332 -7.88 -31.70 3.13
C LEU A 332 -6.57 -32.22 3.74
N GLY A 333 -5.42 -32.03 3.07
CA GLY A 333 -4.11 -32.51 3.52
C GLY A 333 -3.96 -34.04 3.50
N VAL A 334 -4.86 -34.76 2.81
CA VAL A 334 -4.86 -36.23 2.73
C VAL A 334 -3.94 -36.73 1.61
N TRP A 335 -3.80 -35.95 0.53
CA TRP A 335 -2.96 -36.32 -0.61
C TRP A 335 -2.12 -35.15 -1.08
N LEU A 336 -0.79 -35.32 -1.02
CA LEU A 336 0.22 -34.29 -1.29
C LEU A 336 1.11 -34.74 -2.46
N PRO A 337 0.64 -34.64 -3.72
CA PRO A 337 1.47 -34.90 -4.90
C PRO A 337 2.72 -34.00 -4.90
N PRO A 338 3.86 -34.45 -5.47
CA PRO A 338 5.07 -33.64 -5.51
C PRO A 338 4.89 -32.44 -6.45
N SER A 339 4.55 -31.28 -5.90
CA SER A 339 4.28 -30.05 -6.64
C SER A 339 4.65 -28.81 -5.82
N GLY A 340 4.79 -27.66 -6.49
CA GLY A 340 4.97 -26.37 -5.81
C GLY A 340 3.77 -25.99 -4.91
N THR A 341 2.56 -26.41 -5.26
CA THR A 341 1.38 -26.22 -4.41
C THR A 341 1.48 -27.02 -3.11
N THR A 342 1.97 -28.26 -3.17
CA THR A 342 2.26 -29.07 -1.98
C THR A 342 3.36 -28.44 -1.13
N ALA A 343 4.40 -27.87 -1.74
CA ALA A 343 5.41 -27.12 -0.99
C ALA A 343 4.79 -25.94 -0.22
N GLY A 344 3.84 -25.22 -0.82
CA GLY A 344 3.06 -24.17 -0.15
C GLY A 344 2.23 -24.67 1.02
N VAL A 345 1.52 -25.79 0.84
CA VAL A 345 0.73 -26.43 1.94
C VAL A 345 1.64 -26.88 3.08
N LEU A 346 2.78 -27.51 2.78
CA LEU A 346 3.78 -27.91 3.78
C LEU A 346 4.36 -26.70 4.52
N HIS A 347 4.66 -25.62 3.80
CA HIS A 347 5.09 -24.36 4.40
C HIS A 347 4.03 -23.82 5.38
N ASP A 348 2.78 -23.68 4.96
CA ASP A 348 1.72 -23.10 5.80
C ASP A 348 1.45 -23.98 7.03
N ARG A 349 1.52 -25.30 6.85
CA ARG A 349 1.46 -26.26 7.95
C ARG A 349 2.66 -26.09 8.90
N ALA A 350 3.88 -25.98 8.39
CA ALA A 350 5.08 -25.77 9.20
C ALA A 350 5.01 -24.45 9.99
N VAL A 351 4.46 -23.38 9.42
CA VAL A 351 4.19 -22.13 10.14
C VAL A 351 3.22 -22.37 11.31
N ALA A 352 2.11 -23.06 11.06
CA ALA A 352 1.12 -23.37 12.09
C ALA A 352 1.69 -24.28 13.19
N GLU A 353 2.48 -25.29 12.82
CA GLU A 353 3.16 -26.18 13.77
C GLU A 353 4.22 -25.44 14.59
N SER A 354 4.98 -24.52 13.97
CA SER A 354 5.94 -23.65 14.64
C SER A 354 5.25 -22.73 15.65
N ALA A 355 4.11 -22.14 15.30
CA ALA A 355 3.30 -21.33 16.22
C ALA A 355 2.76 -22.16 17.40
N ALA A 356 2.47 -23.45 17.19
CA ALA A 356 2.10 -24.40 18.23
C ALA A 356 3.28 -24.97 19.03
N GLY A 357 4.51 -24.48 18.81
CA GLY A 357 5.73 -24.95 19.50
C GLY A 357 6.30 -26.28 19.00
N ARG A 358 5.70 -26.90 17.98
CA ARG A 358 6.13 -28.19 17.39
C ARG A 358 7.20 -27.98 16.32
N HIS A 359 8.34 -27.44 16.72
CA HIS A 359 9.40 -27.03 15.77
C HIS A 359 10.05 -28.19 15.00
N SER A 360 10.15 -29.38 15.59
CA SER A 360 10.74 -30.55 14.92
C SER A 360 9.86 -31.09 13.78
N ALA A 361 8.54 -31.15 13.99
CA ALA A 361 7.58 -31.53 12.96
C ALA A 361 7.58 -30.51 11.83
N ALA A 362 7.57 -29.21 12.18
CA ALA A 362 7.66 -28.14 11.20
C ALA A 362 8.95 -28.23 10.36
N LEU A 363 10.09 -28.58 10.98
CA LEU A 363 11.35 -28.71 10.25
C LEU A 363 11.30 -29.86 9.22
N ALA A 364 10.72 -31.01 9.59
CA ALA A 364 10.57 -32.15 8.68
C ALA A 364 9.66 -31.83 7.47
N ASP A 365 8.62 -31.03 7.68
CA ASP A 365 7.77 -30.55 6.58
C ASP A 365 8.53 -29.56 5.69
N MET A 366 9.37 -28.70 6.26
CA MET A 366 10.22 -27.79 5.49
C MET A 366 11.31 -28.50 4.68
N GLU A 367 11.87 -29.61 5.17
CA GLU A 367 12.81 -30.42 4.39
C GLU A 367 12.17 -30.97 3.10
N LYS A 368 10.92 -31.44 3.20
CA LYS A 368 10.13 -31.86 2.03
C LYS A 368 9.78 -30.69 1.14
N ALA A 369 9.38 -29.55 1.71
CA ALA A 369 8.99 -28.37 0.94
C ALA A 369 10.15 -27.82 0.10
N VAL A 370 11.37 -27.76 0.65
CA VAL A 370 12.57 -27.33 -0.07
C VAL A 370 12.89 -28.27 -1.24
N ALA A 371 12.70 -29.58 -1.08
CA ALA A 371 12.91 -30.54 -2.18
C ALA A 371 11.90 -30.36 -3.33
N LEU A 372 10.67 -29.93 -3.01
CA LEU A 372 9.60 -29.73 -4.00
C LEU A 372 9.64 -28.36 -4.69
N ALA A 373 10.12 -27.32 -4.01
CA ALA A 373 10.20 -25.97 -4.53
C ALA A 373 11.58 -25.33 -4.23
N PRO A 374 12.65 -25.84 -4.86
CA PRO A 374 14.03 -25.45 -4.52
C PRO A 374 14.41 -24.01 -4.90
N LEU A 375 13.61 -23.35 -5.72
CA LEU A 375 13.81 -21.95 -6.12
C LEU A 375 12.97 -20.96 -5.29
N ASN A 376 12.18 -21.44 -4.32
CA ASN A 376 11.35 -20.59 -3.49
C ASN A 376 12.08 -20.20 -2.20
N PHE A 377 12.46 -18.91 -2.09
CA PHE A 377 13.25 -18.40 -0.98
C PHE A 377 12.57 -18.59 0.39
N ARG A 378 11.23 -18.55 0.44
CA ARG A 378 10.44 -18.71 1.68
C ARG A 378 10.70 -20.05 2.34
N MET A 379 10.99 -21.08 1.53
CA MET A 379 11.26 -22.42 2.03
C MET A 379 12.54 -22.45 2.86
N TYR A 380 13.60 -21.82 2.35
CA TYR A 380 14.88 -21.73 3.08
C TYR A 380 14.79 -20.77 4.27
N PHE A 381 14.11 -19.63 4.12
CA PHE A 381 13.97 -18.66 5.19
C PHE A 381 13.27 -19.25 6.42
N LEU A 382 12.13 -19.91 6.23
CA LEU A 382 11.41 -20.56 7.34
C LEU A 382 12.18 -21.76 7.90
N ARG A 383 12.87 -22.54 7.05
CA ARG A 383 13.71 -23.65 7.52
C ARG A 383 14.85 -23.15 8.42
N ALA A 384 15.54 -22.06 8.03
CA ALA A 384 16.57 -21.42 8.84
C ALA A 384 16.04 -20.94 10.20
N GLN A 385 14.85 -20.33 10.20
CA GLN A 385 14.19 -19.90 11.44
C GLN A 385 13.93 -21.08 12.39
N LEU A 386 13.46 -22.21 11.87
CA LEU A 386 13.19 -23.42 12.64
C LEU A 386 14.47 -24.07 13.16
N GLN A 387 15.54 -24.12 12.36
CA GLN A 387 16.86 -24.63 12.76
C GLN A 387 17.38 -23.87 14.00
N LEU A 388 17.26 -22.54 14.00
CA LEU A 388 17.65 -21.71 15.16
C LEU A 388 16.80 -21.97 16.40
N LYS A 389 15.47 -22.08 16.25
CA LYS A 389 14.57 -22.42 17.38
C LYS A 389 14.90 -23.79 17.99
N LEU A 390 15.31 -24.74 17.16
CA LEU A 390 15.76 -26.07 17.58
C LEU A 390 17.21 -26.11 18.08
N ARG A 391 17.89 -24.95 18.13
CA ARG A 391 19.30 -24.82 18.54
C ARG A 391 20.26 -25.68 17.72
N GLN A 392 19.97 -25.87 16.45
CA GLN A 392 20.92 -26.45 15.50
C GLN A 392 22.10 -25.49 15.27
N PRO A 393 23.24 -25.96 14.73
CA PRO A 393 24.40 -25.10 14.47
C PRO A 393 24.03 -23.87 13.64
N ALA A 394 24.46 -22.69 14.08
CA ALA A 394 24.10 -21.41 13.47
C ALA A 394 24.56 -21.32 12.01
N GLU A 395 25.62 -22.03 11.65
CA GLU A 395 26.18 -22.11 10.30
C GLU A 395 25.19 -22.74 9.30
N GLN A 396 24.36 -23.69 9.75
CA GLN A 396 23.34 -24.31 8.90
C GLN A 396 22.22 -23.31 8.58
N ALA A 397 21.73 -22.60 9.61
CA ALA A 397 20.74 -21.54 9.43
C ALA A 397 21.28 -20.40 8.57
N LEU A 398 22.55 -20.02 8.78
CA LEU A 398 23.21 -19.00 7.96
C LEU A 398 23.30 -19.40 6.49
N MET A 399 23.52 -20.69 6.20
CA MET A 399 23.54 -21.20 4.83
C MET A 399 22.16 -21.08 4.17
N ASP A 400 21.09 -21.46 4.86
CA ASP A 400 19.73 -21.36 4.32
C ASP A 400 19.26 -19.92 4.18
N PHE A 401 19.58 -19.05 5.12
CA PHE A 401 19.39 -17.61 4.94
C PHE A 401 20.20 -17.05 3.76
N SER A 402 21.44 -17.52 3.57
CA SER A 402 22.24 -17.12 2.41
C SER A 402 21.61 -17.54 1.09
N ARG A 403 21.01 -18.74 1.03
CA ARG A 403 20.22 -19.18 -0.14
C ARG A 403 19.01 -18.30 -0.35
N ALA A 404 18.25 -17.98 0.71
CA ALA A 404 17.10 -17.09 0.61
C ALA A 404 17.49 -15.71 0.03
N ARG A 405 18.57 -15.11 0.54
CA ARG A 405 19.14 -13.87 0.00
C ARG A 405 19.56 -13.98 -1.46
N ALA A 406 20.14 -15.10 -1.86
CA ALA A 406 20.57 -15.31 -3.25
C ALA A 406 19.39 -15.48 -4.22
N LEU A 407 18.30 -16.10 -3.76
CA LEU A 407 17.09 -16.29 -4.55
C LEU A 407 16.32 -14.98 -4.74
N GLU A 408 16.40 -14.05 -3.78
CA GLU A 408 15.72 -12.75 -3.82
C GLU A 408 16.73 -11.58 -3.76
N PRO A 409 17.47 -11.26 -4.82
CA PRO A 409 18.55 -10.27 -4.77
C PRO A 409 18.06 -8.82 -4.56
N GLY A 410 16.84 -8.49 -4.99
CA GLY A 410 16.28 -7.14 -4.88
C GLY A 410 15.54 -6.86 -3.55
N HIS A 411 15.26 -7.87 -2.74
CA HIS A 411 14.40 -7.73 -1.58
C HIS A 411 15.19 -7.31 -0.32
N ALA A 412 15.26 -6.00 -0.06
CA ALA A 412 15.97 -5.45 1.09
C ALA A 412 15.25 -5.74 2.42
N GLY A 413 13.92 -5.67 2.44
CA GLY A 413 13.09 -5.93 3.63
C GLY A 413 13.36 -7.29 4.29
N MET A 414 13.45 -8.37 3.50
CA MET A 414 13.78 -9.69 4.06
C MET A 414 15.17 -9.75 4.70
N CYS A 415 16.16 -9.04 4.17
CA CYS A 415 17.48 -8.95 4.81
C CYS A 415 17.38 -8.23 6.16
N PHE A 416 16.56 -7.18 6.25
CA PHE A 416 16.30 -6.52 7.52
C PHE A 416 15.63 -7.47 8.54
N ASP A 417 14.60 -8.19 8.10
CA ASP A 417 13.84 -9.15 8.93
C ASP A 417 14.71 -10.32 9.40
N GLU A 418 15.62 -10.80 8.54
CA GLU A 418 16.60 -11.80 8.92
C GLU A 418 17.49 -11.31 10.07
N GLY A 419 18.00 -10.08 9.98
CA GLY A 419 18.85 -9.53 11.02
C GLY A 419 18.10 -9.37 12.34
N LEU A 420 16.83 -8.92 12.30
CA LEU A 420 15.97 -8.90 13.49
C LEU A 420 15.79 -10.30 14.10
N TYR A 421 15.66 -11.33 13.25
CA TYR A 421 15.55 -12.70 13.74
C TYR A 421 16.83 -13.18 14.45
N TRP A 422 18.01 -12.83 13.92
CA TRP A 422 19.30 -13.18 14.52
C TRP A 422 19.51 -12.57 15.92
N LEU A 423 18.90 -11.42 16.23
CA LEU A 423 18.99 -10.78 17.55
C LEU A 423 18.54 -11.70 18.69
N GLY A 424 17.52 -12.53 18.45
CA GLY A 424 17.02 -13.47 19.45
C GLY A 424 17.93 -14.67 19.74
N PHE A 425 18.99 -14.86 18.96
CA PHE A 425 19.86 -16.04 19.06
C PHE A 425 21.34 -15.66 19.14
N ARG A 426 21.88 -15.05 18.08
CA ARG A 426 23.29 -14.66 17.94
C ARG A 426 23.36 -13.25 17.33
N PRO A 427 23.25 -12.18 18.16
CA PRO A 427 23.09 -10.81 17.67
C PRO A 427 24.11 -10.37 16.64
N LEU A 428 25.39 -10.72 16.80
CA LEU A 428 26.44 -10.35 15.84
C LEU A 428 26.21 -10.88 14.41
N PHE A 429 25.44 -11.96 14.24
CA PHE A 429 25.09 -12.47 12.91
C PHE A 429 24.11 -11.55 12.18
N ALA A 430 23.36 -10.69 12.90
CA ALA A 430 22.45 -9.71 12.31
C ALA A 430 23.15 -8.71 11.37
N ILE A 431 24.45 -8.48 11.59
CA ILE A 431 25.26 -7.56 10.78
C ILE A 431 25.38 -8.04 9.33
N ILE A 432 25.42 -9.35 9.10
CA ILE A 432 25.58 -9.93 7.75
C ILE A 432 24.40 -9.55 6.85
N PRO A 433 23.14 -9.89 7.19
CA PRO A 433 22.01 -9.50 6.37
C PRO A 433 21.73 -8.00 6.44
N TRP A 434 21.98 -7.31 7.56
CA TRP A 434 21.81 -5.85 7.61
C TRP A 434 22.75 -5.10 6.67
N ARG A 435 24.01 -5.52 6.54
CA ARG A 435 24.91 -4.97 5.52
C ARG A 435 24.33 -5.13 4.12
N GLU A 436 23.79 -6.31 3.83
CA GLU A 436 23.16 -6.61 2.55
C GLU A 436 21.87 -5.81 2.32
N CYS A 437 21.07 -5.58 3.37
CA CYS A 437 19.90 -4.71 3.33
C CYS A 437 20.27 -3.29 2.89
N LEU A 438 21.28 -2.68 3.52
CA LEU A 438 21.75 -1.33 3.19
C LEU A 438 22.34 -1.26 1.77
N ARG A 439 22.94 -2.35 1.29
CA ARG A 439 23.49 -2.45 -0.07
C ARG A 439 22.39 -2.52 -1.13
N ARG A 440 21.30 -3.24 -0.85
CA ARG A 440 20.18 -3.45 -1.79
C ARG A 440 19.30 -2.21 -1.92
N ASP A 441 19.12 -1.48 -0.83
CA ASP A 441 18.31 -0.27 -0.82
C ASP A 441 18.95 0.83 0.05
N PRO A 442 19.87 1.62 -0.54
CA PRO A 442 20.50 2.73 0.16
C PRO A 442 19.54 3.88 0.50
N GLU A 443 18.44 4.05 -0.24
CA GLU A 443 17.51 5.15 -0.02
C GLU A 443 16.62 4.88 1.20
N ALA A 444 16.03 3.69 1.31
CA ALA A 444 15.24 3.34 2.50
C ALA A 444 16.10 3.09 3.74
N ALA A 445 17.43 3.00 3.58
CA ALA A 445 18.35 2.99 4.71
C ALA A 445 18.35 4.33 5.47
N GLN A 446 18.14 5.43 4.77
CA GLN A 446 18.28 6.80 5.30
C GLN A 446 17.03 7.26 6.06
N GLY A 447 17.19 8.35 6.81
CA GLY A 447 16.11 9.00 7.54
C GLY A 447 15.76 8.36 8.88
N ILE A 448 14.90 9.05 9.64
CA ILE A 448 14.55 8.70 11.03
C ILE A 448 13.70 7.41 11.11
N HIS A 449 13.01 7.07 10.01
CA HIS A 449 12.22 5.83 9.91
C HIS A 449 12.90 4.77 9.02
N GLY A 450 14.11 5.05 8.53
CA GLY A 450 14.85 4.15 7.65
C GLY A 450 15.28 2.84 8.33
N PHE A 451 15.73 1.88 7.52
CA PHE A 451 16.25 0.60 8.01
C PHE A 451 17.38 0.81 9.02
N TYR A 452 18.33 1.72 8.74
CA TYR A 452 19.49 1.92 9.60
C TYR A 452 19.11 2.43 10.99
N GLN A 453 18.19 3.40 11.09
CA GLN A 453 17.71 3.86 12.41
C GLN A 453 17.06 2.73 13.20
N ARG A 454 16.30 1.84 12.55
CA ARG A 454 15.71 0.67 13.23
C ARG A 454 16.77 -0.33 13.69
N MET A 455 17.86 -0.51 12.93
CA MET A 455 19.01 -1.31 13.37
C MET A 455 19.65 -0.70 14.64
N LEU A 456 19.86 0.62 14.65
CA LEU A 456 20.44 1.34 15.80
C LEU A 456 19.60 1.20 17.08
N ASN A 457 18.27 1.16 16.96
CA ASN A 457 17.38 0.95 18.12
C ASN A 457 17.66 -0.39 18.83
N SER A 458 18.26 -1.36 18.15
CA SER A 458 18.62 -2.67 18.72
C SER A 458 19.88 -2.61 19.61
N MET A 459 20.69 -1.54 19.52
CA MET A 459 21.90 -1.38 20.33
C MET A 459 21.61 -1.30 21.84
N GLY A 460 20.42 -0.83 22.23
CA GLY A 460 20.05 -0.74 23.64
C GLY A 460 19.97 -2.11 24.32
N GLN A 461 19.50 -3.14 23.59
CA GLN A 461 19.44 -4.52 24.09
C GLN A 461 20.72 -5.32 23.77
N HIS A 462 21.45 -4.91 22.73
CA HIS A 462 22.65 -5.59 22.23
C HIS A 462 23.81 -4.60 22.02
N PRO A 463 24.50 -4.17 23.10
CA PRO A 463 25.60 -3.21 23.02
C PRO A 463 26.77 -3.65 22.13
N GLU A 464 26.97 -4.96 21.97
CA GLU A 464 27.98 -5.57 21.10
C GLU A 464 27.81 -5.19 19.61
N LEU A 465 26.62 -4.74 19.21
CA LEU A 465 26.34 -4.28 17.84
C LEU A 465 26.89 -2.88 17.57
N ALA A 466 27.29 -2.13 18.59
CA ALA A 466 27.68 -0.72 18.45
C ALA A 466 28.84 -0.54 17.46
N GLU A 467 29.91 -1.34 17.55
CA GLU A 467 31.05 -1.21 16.64
C GLU A 467 30.74 -1.72 15.23
N PRO A 468 30.16 -2.92 15.04
CA PRO A 468 29.76 -3.36 13.71
C PRO A 468 28.79 -2.41 12.99
N LEU A 469 27.82 -1.84 13.70
CA LEU A 469 26.88 -0.88 13.11
C LEU A 469 27.57 0.42 12.70
N TRP A 470 28.55 0.90 13.47
CA TRP A 470 29.39 2.03 13.08
C TRP A 470 30.15 1.73 11.77
N GLN A 471 30.71 0.53 11.63
CA GLN A 471 31.40 0.10 10.41
C GLN A 471 30.46 -0.02 9.19
N LEU A 472 29.17 -0.25 9.41
CA LEU A 472 28.16 -0.22 8.33
C LEU A 472 27.82 1.20 7.84
N ALA A 473 28.10 2.24 8.64
CA ALA A 473 27.83 3.62 8.28
C ALA A 473 28.88 4.16 7.29
N SER A 474 28.80 3.72 6.04
CA SER A 474 29.70 4.16 4.97
C SER A 474 29.41 5.59 4.48
N GLN A 475 28.17 6.04 4.60
CA GLN A 475 27.70 7.37 4.21
C GLN A 475 27.60 8.30 5.43
N VAL A 476 27.84 9.59 5.22
CA VAL A 476 27.82 10.60 6.30
C VAL A 476 26.45 10.68 6.96
N GLU A 477 25.38 10.53 6.19
CA GLU A 477 23.99 10.50 6.66
C GLU A 477 23.78 9.38 7.70
N LEU A 478 24.34 8.18 7.45
CA LEU A 478 24.26 7.05 8.37
C LEU A 478 25.13 7.29 9.61
N GLN A 479 26.32 7.87 9.44
CA GLN A 479 27.21 8.21 10.57
C GLN A 479 26.54 9.20 11.53
N ILE A 480 25.80 10.17 10.99
CA ILE A 480 25.01 11.12 11.77
C ILE A 480 23.90 10.42 12.55
N LEU A 481 23.14 9.52 11.90
CA LEU A 481 22.11 8.73 12.57
C LEU A 481 22.69 7.87 13.68
N TYR A 482 23.88 7.28 13.45
CA TYR A 482 24.63 6.54 14.45
C TYR A 482 24.97 7.42 15.65
N LEU A 483 25.64 8.56 15.43
CA LEU A 483 26.05 9.48 16.50
C LEU A 483 24.87 9.98 17.32
N ARG A 484 23.71 10.19 16.70
CA ARG A 484 22.48 10.54 17.41
C ARG A 484 22.04 9.44 18.37
N SER A 485 22.14 8.18 17.96
CA SER A 485 21.62 7.03 18.72
C SER A 485 22.64 6.47 19.72
N ALA A 486 23.93 6.67 19.46
CA ALA A 486 25.01 6.16 20.30
C ALA A 486 25.03 6.82 21.70
N PRO A 487 25.54 6.10 22.72
CA PRO A 487 25.88 6.69 24.01
C PRO A 487 27.02 7.70 23.85
N GLY A 488 27.07 8.69 24.75
CA GLY A 488 28.13 9.71 24.77
C GLY A 488 29.47 9.21 25.32
N GLY A 489 30.44 10.12 25.42
CA GLY A 489 31.78 9.88 25.97
C GLY A 489 32.90 9.95 24.92
N GLU A 490 34.10 9.50 25.30
CA GLU A 490 35.31 9.64 24.48
C GLU A 490 35.20 8.97 23.10
N MET A 491 34.62 7.76 23.04
CA MET A 491 34.41 7.04 21.78
C MET A 491 33.44 7.77 20.86
N TRP A 492 32.43 8.44 21.42
CA TRP A 492 31.50 9.26 20.65
C TRP A 492 32.25 10.44 20.01
N GLN A 493 33.08 11.13 20.80
CA GLN A 493 33.90 12.25 20.31
C GLN A 493 34.89 11.79 19.23
N ALA A 494 35.60 10.67 19.44
CA ALA A 494 36.54 10.14 18.46
C ALA A 494 35.88 9.80 17.12
N ARG A 495 34.62 9.34 17.15
CA ARG A 495 33.84 9.07 15.93
C ARG A 495 33.39 10.37 15.26
N LEU A 496 32.91 11.35 16.02
CA LEU A 496 32.58 12.67 15.48
C LEU A 496 33.81 13.33 14.83
N ASP A 497 34.97 13.28 15.49
CA ASP A 497 36.23 13.84 14.97
C ASP A 497 36.58 13.22 13.59
N LYS A 498 36.34 11.92 13.40
CA LYS A 498 36.49 11.25 12.08
C LYS A 498 35.50 11.77 11.04
N VAL A 499 34.23 11.98 11.41
CA VAL A 499 33.21 12.52 10.48
C VAL A 499 33.57 13.94 10.04
N LEU A 500 33.99 14.78 11.00
CA LEU A 500 34.39 16.16 10.75
C LEU A 500 35.66 16.24 9.89
N ALA A 501 36.65 15.38 10.13
CA ALA A 501 37.86 15.31 9.31
C ALA A 501 37.55 14.95 7.85
N ALA A 502 36.59 14.04 7.63
CA ALA A 502 36.14 13.68 6.28
C ALA A 502 35.28 14.79 5.62
N ASN A 503 34.57 15.60 6.41
CA ASN A 503 33.63 16.61 5.92
C ASN A 503 33.73 17.95 6.69
N PRO A 504 34.81 18.73 6.52
CA PRO A 504 35.09 19.89 7.38
C PRO A 504 34.04 21.00 7.30
N ARG A 505 33.38 21.14 6.15
CA ARG A 505 32.40 22.21 5.90
C ARG A 505 30.96 21.81 6.23
N LEU A 506 30.71 20.56 6.63
CA LEU A 506 29.36 20.04 6.93
C LEU A 506 28.30 20.47 5.87
N ARG A 507 28.66 20.43 4.58
CA ARG A 507 27.76 20.77 3.46
C ARG A 507 26.73 19.65 3.25
N MET A 508 25.87 19.46 4.23
CA MET A 508 24.77 18.48 4.18
C MET A 508 23.49 19.14 3.69
N THR A 509 22.63 18.37 3.04
CA THR A 509 21.34 18.81 2.49
C THR A 509 20.27 19.07 3.57
N ASP A 510 20.39 18.47 4.76
CA ASP A 510 19.40 18.64 5.85
C ASP A 510 19.91 19.54 7.00
N LYS A 511 19.42 20.78 7.02
CA LYS A 511 19.70 21.77 8.07
C LYS A 511 19.18 21.33 9.45
N ALA A 512 18.12 20.52 9.50
CA ALA A 512 17.57 20.04 10.77
C ALA A 512 18.50 18.98 11.40
N GLY A 513 18.99 18.03 10.60
CA GLY A 513 19.98 17.05 11.02
C GLY A 513 21.26 17.68 11.58
N LEU A 514 21.77 18.75 10.95
CA LEU A 514 22.95 19.46 11.46
C LEU A 514 22.73 20.07 12.86
N ARG A 515 21.58 20.70 13.10
CA ARG A 515 21.23 21.22 14.44
C ARG A 515 21.20 20.09 15.48
N MET A 516 20.58 18.96 15.14
CA MET A 516 20.52 17.80 16.04
C MET A 516 21.91 17.25 16.39
N ILE A 517 22.90 17.34 15.51
CA ILE A 517 24.27 16.91 15.81
C ILE A 517 24.91 17.84 16.83
N PHE A 518 24.78 19.17 16.68
CA PHE A 518 25.33 20.12 17.63
C PHE A 518 24.66 19.99 19.01
N ASP A 519 23.35 19.77 19.04
CA ASP A 519 22.62 19.44 20.28
C ASP A 519 23.12 18.13 20.90
N ALA A 520 23.34 17.09 20.09
CA ALA A 520 23.91 15.83 20.56
C ALA A 520 25.35 15.99 21.04
N TRP A 521 26.17 16.82 20.39
CA TRP A 521 27.54 17.11 20.79
C TRP A 521 27.57 17.80 22.15
N ALA A 522 26.76 18.84 22.33
CA ALA A 522 26.67 19.54 23.61
C ALA A 522 26.26 18.61 24.76
N LEU A 523 25.37 17.64 24.51
CA LEU A 523 24.86 16.71 25.52
C LEU A 523 25.77 15.50 25.76
N LYS A 524 26.42 14.98 24.71
CA LYS A 524 27.05 13.65 24.72
C LYS A 524 28.57 13.66 24.48
N GLY A 525 29.08 14.72 23.87
CA GLY A 525 30.49 14.86 23.51
C GLY A 525 31.22 15.85 24.42
N ASP A 526 32.35 16.33 23.92
CA ASP A 526 33.16 17.33 24.61
C ASP A 526 32.67 18.75 24.26
N SER A 527 32.07 19.43 25.25
CA SER A 527 31.55 20.80 25.08
C SER A 527 32.65 21.80 24.77
N THR A 528 33.88 21.61 25.27
CA THR A 528 34.99 22.56 25.03
C THR A 528 35.45 22.50 23.57
N LYS A 529 35.50 21.29 22.99
CA LYS A 529 35.79 21.11 21.56
C LYS A 529 34.69 21.69 20.68
N LEU A 530 33.42 21.55 21.08
CA LEU A 530 32.29 22.14 20.38
C LEU A 530 32.42 23.66 20.30
N GLU A 531 32.68 24.30 21.43
CA GLU A 531 32.84 25.75 21.55
C GLU A 531 34.00 26.25 20.69
N ALA A 532 35.16 25.62 20.78
CA ALA A 532 36.31 25.94 19.96
C ALA A 532 36.00 25.80 18.46
N GLY A 533 35.30 24.73 18.06
CA GLY A 533 34.88 24.50 16.68
C GLY A 533 33.92 25.57 16.16
N LEU A 534 32.92 25.96 16.95
CA LEU A 534 31.96 27.02 16.59
C LEU A 534 32.63 28.39 16.44
N ARG A 535 33.68 28.69 17.22
CA ARG A 535 34.48 29.92 17.08
C ARG A 535 35.36 29.89 15.82
N GLN A 536 35.92 28.74 15.47
CA GLN A 536 36.80 28.59 14.30
C GLN A 536 36.05 28.53 12.97
N HIS A 537 34.81 28.06 12.96
CA HIS A 537 34.00 27.84 11.76
C HIS A 537 32.70 28.66 11.79
N PRO A 538 32.69 29.90 11.25
CA PRO A 538 31.50 30.75 11.22
C PRO A 538 30.28 30.11 10.55
N GLU A 539 30.50 29.22 9.56
CA GLU A 539 29.45 28.46 8.90
C GLU A 539 28.67 27.52 9.83
N TRP A 540 29.28 27.05 10.93
CA TRP A 540 28.64 26.16 11.90
C TRP A 540 27.74 26.92 12.87
N GLN A 541 28.02 28.21 13.10
CA GLN A 541 27.26 29.05 14.03
C GLN A 541 25.78 29.11 13.66
N THR A 542 25.45 29.13 12.36
CA THR A 542 24.04 29.08 11.90
C THR A 542 23.24 27.92 12.49
N TYR A 543 23.90 26.81 12.81
CA TYR A 543 23.29 25.59 13.34
C TYR A 543 23.53 25.39 14.84
N GLY A 544 24.69 25.82 15.36
CA GLY A 544 25.10 25.63 16.75
C GLY A 544 25.10 26.90 17.62
N TRP A 545 24.56 28.04 17.14
CA TRP A 545 24.65 29.34 17.82
C TRP A 545 24.13 29.30 19.27
N ARG A 546 23.12 28.48 19.58
CA ARG A 546 22.57 28.39 20.95
C ARG A 546 23.62 27.93 21.95
N HIS A 547 24.46 26.97 21.55
CA HIS A 547 25.53 26.43 22.37
C HIS A 547 26.68 27.44 22.49
N LEU A 548 27.02 28.13 21.41
CA LEU A 548 28.02 29.21 21.46
C LEU A 548 27.56 30.36 22.38
N ALA A 549 26.32 30.83 22.26
CA ALA A 549 25.79 31.89 23.11
C ALA A 549 25.79 31.48 24.59
N ALA A 550 25.43 30.23 24.89
CA ALA A 550 25.50 29.70 26.25
C ALA A 550 26.94 29.66 26.78
N ALA A 551 27.91 29.28 25.94
CA ALA A 551 29.32 29.29 26.29
C ALA A 551 29.85 30.71 26.57
N GLU A 552 29.54 31.68 25.71
CA GLU A 552 29.92 33.08 25.92
C GLU A 552 29.36 33.62 27.24
N ALA A 553 28.11 33.30 27.56
CA ALA A 553 27.50 33.69 28.83
C ALA A 553 28.16 33.02 30.05
N ARG A 554 28.58 31.75 29.96
CA ARG A 554 29.32 31.06 31.02
C ARG A 554 30.68 31.70 31.29
N GLU A 555 31.32 32.24 30.26
CA GLU A 555 32.58 32.98 30.36
C GLU A 555 32.39 34.45 30.80
N GLY A 556 31.15 34.86 31.13
CA GLY A 556 30.81 36.21 31.58
C GLY A 556 30.64 37.23 30.45
N ARG A 557 30.73 36.81 29.18
CA ARG A 557 30.57 37.67 28.00
C ARG A 557 29.10 37.74 27.55
N PHE A 558 28.26 38.27 28.45
CA PHE A 558 26.81 38.35 28.24
C PHE A 558 26.39 39.18 27.03
N ARG A 559 27.17 40.21 26.68
CA ARG A 559 26.92 41.05 25.51
C ARG A 559 26.99 40.24 24.22
N GLU A 560 28.06 39.50 24.04
CA GLU A 560 28.30 38.65 22.86
C GLU A 560 27.26 37.54 22.76
N ALA A 561 26.89 36.93 23.89
CA ALA A 561 25.83 35.93 23.95
C ALA A 561 24.47 36.49 23.49
N CYS A 562 24.12 37.70 23.94
CA CYS A 562 22.89 38.38 23.55
C CYS A 562 22.90 38.82 22.08
N ASP A 563 24.02 39.35 21.59
CA ASP A 563 24.16 39.77 20.20
C ASP A 563 24.04 38.57 19.24
N LEU A 564 24.62 37.44 19.60
CA LEU A 564 24.52 36.19 18.84
C LEU A 564 23.08 35.65 18.82
N ALA A 565 22.37 35.72 19.94
CA ALA A 565 20.95 35.35 20.01
C ALA A 565 20.07 36.29 19.18
N ALA A 566 20.32 37.60 19.23
CA ALA A 566 19.58 38.60 18.47
C ALA A 566 19.75 38.44 16.96
N ALA A 567 20.93 38.02 16.50
CA ALA A 567 21.21 37.77 15.07
C ALA A 567 20.43 36.57 14.50
N HIS A 568 20.11 35.57 15.32
CA HIS A 568 19.50 34.32 14.87
C HIS A 568 18.02 34.16 15.23
N LEU A 569 17.52 34.93 16.19
CA LEU A 569 16.10 34.97 16.53
C LEU A 569 15.32 35.77 15.46
N PRO A 570 14.13 35.32 15.05
CA PRO A 570 13.30 36.07 14.11
C PRO A 570 12.90 37.42 14.70
N ALA A 571 13.02 38.48 13.89
CA ALA A 571 12.65 39.84 14.27
C ALA A 571 11.19 39.91 14.77
N SER A 572 10.95 40.68 15.82
CA SER A 572 9.59 40.92 16.31
C SER A 572 8.78 41.74 15.31
N ALA A 573 7.48 41.47 15.24
CA ALA A 573 6.55 42.20 14.38
C ALA A 573 6.55 43.68 14.79
N ARG A 574 6.92 44.58 13.87
CA ARG A 574 6.84 46.04 14.10
C ARG A 574 5.41 46.52 13.89
N SER A 575 4.91 47.41 14.75
CA SER A 575 3.83 48.31 14.38
C SER A 575 4.41 49.49 13.61
N THR A 576 3.97 49.72 12.37
CA THR A 576 4.58 50.67 11.42
C THR A 576 4.06 52.11 11.54
N SER A 577 3.16 52.43 12.48
CA SER A 577 2.35 53.66 12.41
C SER A 577 2.24 54.50 13.67
N LEU A 578 2.97 54.21 14.76
CA LEU A 578 2.82 54.92 16.04
C LEU A 578 4.01 55.84 16.33
N GLY A 579 3.72 57.10 16.69
CA GLY A 579 4.73 58.13 16.98
C GLY A 579 4.69 58.63 18.42
N VAL A 580 5.67 59.48 18.78
CA VAL A 580 5.78 60.08 20.13
C VAL A 580 4.51 60.85 20.54
N ALA A 581 3.78 61.41 19.56
CA ALA A 581 2.54 62.15 19.78
C ALA A 581 1.38 61.28 20.34
N ASP A 582 1.42 59.97 20.14
CA ASP A 582 0.35 59.05 20.56
C ASP A 582 0.48 58.60 22.02
N ILE A 583 1.66 58.80 22.65
CA ILE A 583 1.98 58.32 24.00
C ILE A 583 0.95 58.80 25.04
N PRO A 584 0.60 60.11 25.14
CA PRO A 584 -0.34 60.56 26.18
C PRO A 584 -1.75 60.01 26.01
N ARG A 585 -2.16 59.73 24.76
CA ARG A 585 -3.45 59.09 24.47
C ARG A 585 -3.41 57.62 24.90
N LEU A 586 -2.36 56.90 24.53
CA LEU A 586 -2.18 55.49 24.84
C LEU A 586 -2.04 55.24 26.35
N GLU A 587 -1.33 56.10 27.09
CA GLU A 587 -1.25 56.02 28.56
C GLU A 587 -2.63 56.12 29.23
N ARG A 588 -3.51 57.01 28.74
CA ARG A 588 -4.88 57.11 29.24
C ARG A 588 -5.69 55.84 28.92
N VAL A 589 -5.55 55.29 27.72
CA VAL A 589 -6.29 54.08 27.31
C VAL A 589 -5.87 52.88 28.14
N VAL A 590 -4.56 52.73 28.42
CA VAL A 590 -4.02 51.66 29.28
C VAL A 590 -4.47 51.83 30.74
N LEU A 591 -4.52 53.07 31.25
CA LEU A 591 -5.05 53.35 32.59
C LEU A 591 -6.54 53.00 32.72
N LEU A 592 -7.33 53.23 31.67
CA LEU A 592 -8.76 52.96 31.64
C LEU A 592 -9.08 51.47 31.41
N ASN A 593 -8.18 50.72 30.77
CA ASN A 593 -8.36 49.30 30.44
C ASN A 593 -7.10 48.48 30.82
N PRO A 594 -6.83 48.27 32.13
CA PRO A 594 -5.60 47.64 32.59
C PRO A 594 -5.47 46.14 32.22
N GLU A 595 -6.57 45.48 31.85
CA GLU A 595 -6.58 44.06 31.47
C GLU A 595 -6.39 43.83 29.96
N ASP A 596 -6.49 44.87 29.12
CA ASP A 596 -6.31 44.76 27.67
C ASP A 596 -4.83 44.92 27.29
N ALA A 597 -4.23 43.85 26.77
CA ALA A 597 -2.83 43.85 26.35
C ALA A 597 -2.57 44.70 25.10
N ARG A 598 -3.57 44.96 24.23
CA ARG A 598 -3.33 45.59 22.92
C ARG A 598 -2.88 47.05 23.04
N PRO A 599 -3.58 47.93 23.79
CA PRO A 599 -3.15 49.33 23.95
C PRO A 599 -1.82 49.41 24.71
N ALA A 600 -1.56 48.46 25.61
CA ALA A 600 -0.30 48.39 26.34
C ALA A 600 0.87 48.00 25.42
N VAL A 601 0.68 47.06 24.50
CA VAL A 601 1.67 46.73 23.46
C VAL A 601 1.91 47.91 22.51
N GLU A 602 0.87 48.64 22.11
CA GLU A 602 1.01 49.84 21.29
C GLU A 602 1.75 50.96 22.02
N LEU A 603 1.44 51.19 23.31
CA LEU A 603 2.16 52.12 24.18
C LEU A 603 3.64 51.75 24.28
N TYR A 604 3.95 50.46 24.42
CA TYR A 604 5.33 49.97 24.43
C TYR A 604 6.08 50.36 23.14
N TYR A 605 5.51 50.10 21.96
CA TYR A 605 6.17 50.46 20.69
C TYR A 605 6.37 51.96 20.54
N ALA A 606 5.40 52.77 20.97
CA ALA A 606 5.51 54.24 20.95
C ALA A 606 6.60 54.75 21.93
N GLN A 607 6.65 54.22 23.15
CA GLN A 607 7.68 54.54 24.15
C GLN A 607 9.08 54.13 23.67
N ARG A 608 9.22 52.94 23.10
CA ARG A 608 10.47 52.48 22.49
C ARG A 608 10.93 53.40 21.35
N ALA A 609 10.01 53.84 20.48
CA ALA A 609 10.32 54.76 19.39
C ALA A 609 10.75 56.15 19.88
N SER A 610 10.29 56.57 21.06
CA SER A 610 10.68 57.84 21.70
C SER A 610 12.07 57.82 22.36
N GLY A 611 12.68 56.63 22.52
CA GLY A 611 13.95 56.45 23.24
C GLY A 611 13.81 56.29 24.75
N ASP A 612 12.60 56.33 25.32
CA ASP A 612 12.37 56.05 26.75
C ASP A 612 12.27 54.53 27.01
N TYR A 613 13.44 53.88 27.01
CA TYR A 613 13.55 52.44 27.22
C TYR A 613 13.15 51.99 28.64
N LYS A 614 13.26 52.87 29.65
CA LYS A 614 12.86 52.56 31.04
C LYS A 614 11.34 52.56 31.21
N ALA A 615 10.62 53.47 30.56
CA ALA A 615 9.16 53.43 30.52
C ALA A 615 8.66 52.22 29.72
N ALA A 616 9.28 51.95 28.56
CA ALA A 616 8.96 50.81 27.71
C ALA A 616 9.12 49.46 28.46
N LEU A 617 10.23 49.28 29.19
CA LEU A 617 10.47 48.06 29.97
C LEU A 617 9.44 47.88 31.09
N ARG A 618 9.16 48.92 31.87
CA ARG A 618 8.13 48.87 32.93
C ARG A 618 6.75 48.53 32.39
N ASN A 619 6.44 48.99 31.18
CA ASN A 619 5.19 48.66 30.52
C ASN A 619 5.16 47.18 30.07
N LEU A 620 6.25 46.64 29.53
CA LEU A 620 6.37 45.21 29.21
C LEU A 620 6.24 44.33 30.46
N GLU A 621 6.86 44.69 31.58
CA GLU A 621 6.74 43.96 32.85
C GLU A 621 5.30 43.89 33.34
N LYS A 622 4.50 44.96 33.14
CA LYS A 622 3.06 44.96 33.44
C LYS A 622 2.25 44.08 32.50
N ILE A 623 2.59 44.05 31.21
CA ILE A 623 1.91 43.17 30.25
C ILE A 623 2.25 41.70 30.58
N ALA A 624 3.43 41.43 31.12
CA ALA A 624 3.86 40.09 31.54
C ALA A 624 2.99 39.48 32.65
N THR A 625 2.35 40.31 33.48
CA THR A 625 1.50 39.85 34.60
C THR A 625 0.05 39.56 34.21
N LEU A 626 -0.33 39.81 32.95
CA LEU A 626 -1.68 39.52 32.46
C LEU A 626 -1.93 38.01 32.31
N PRO A 627 -3.19 37.54 32.33
CA PRO A 627 -3.52 36.11 32.29
C PRO A 627 -3.06 35.39 31.02
N ASN A 628 -2.95 36.11 29.90
CA ASN A 628 -2.51 35.60 28.60
C ASN A 628 -1.51 36.59 27.97
N PRO A 629 -0.24 36.61 28.43
CA PRO A 629 0.76 37.50 27.88
C PRO A 629 1.11 37.09 26.44
N PRO A 630 1.37 38.05 25.52
CA PRO A 630 1.73 37.71 24.15
C PRO A 630 3.06 36.93 24.04
N ASP A 631 3.14 35.93 23.15
CA ASP A 631 4.31 35.06 22.96
C ASP A 631 5.63 35.79 22.61
N PHE A 632 5.55 37.02 22.10
CA PHE A 632 6.74 37.81 21.75
C PHE A 632 7.30 38.64 22.91
N LEU A 633 6.58 38.74 24.04
CA LEU A 633 6.88 39.66 25.12
C LEU A 633 8.26 39.42 25.76
N GLN A 634 8.60 38.16 26.06
CA GLN A 634 9.89 37.83 26.65
C GLN A 634 11.08 38.25 25.76
N ARG A 635 10.91 38.16 24.43
CA ARG A 635 11.95 38.61 23.48
C ARG A 635 12.11 40.12 23.50
N GLU A 636 11.00 40.85 23.57
CA GLU A 636 11.02 42.31 23.66
C GLU A 636 11.60 42.80 24.99
N MET A 637 11.31 42.11 26.10
CA MET A 637 11.93 42.40 27.39
C MET A 637 13.45 42.21 27.34
N ALA A 638 13.92 41.10 26.78
CA ALA A 638 15.35 40.88 26.58
C ALA A 638 15.98 41.99 25.73
N ALA A 639 15.35 42.38 24.63
CA ALA A 639 15.82 43.47 23.78
C ALA A 639 15.89 44.82 24.52
N MET A 640 14.93 45.11 25.42
CA MET A 640 14.97 46.33 26.24
C MET A 640 16.08 46.30 27.28
N HIS A 641 16.32 45.16 27.93
CA HIS A 641 17.47 45.01 28.83
C HIS A 641 18.81 45.20 28.08
N MET A 642 18.92 44.72 26.83
CA MET A 642 20.09 44.98 25.98
C MET A 642 20.27 46.48 25.67
N GLN A 643 19.18 47.22 25.37
CA GLN A 643 19.24 48.67 25.15
C GLN A 643 19.62 49.46 26.40
N LEU A 644 19.31 48.92 27.58
CA LEU A 644 19.66 49.48 28.89
C LEU A 644 21.04 49.02 29.39
N GLU A 645 21.82 48.33 28.55
CA GLU A 645 23.14 47.75 28.85
C GLU A 645 23.14 46.69 29.98
N ASP A 646 21.96 46.17 30.36
CA ASP A 646 21.79 45.09 31.33
C ASP A 646 21.79 43.72 30.63
N TYR A 647 22.96 43.35 30.11
CA TYR A 647 23.12 42.13 29.33
C TYR A 647 22.93 40.85 30.15
N GLN A 648 23.20 40.88 31.45
CA GLN A 648 23.00 39.73 32.32
C GLN A 648 21.52 39.38 32.42
N ARG A 649 20.66 40.38 32.68
CA ARG A 649 19.22 40.16 32.77
C ARG A 649 18.61 39.83 31.41
N ALA A 650 19.11 40.45 30.34
CA ALA A 650 18.72 40.09 28.98
C ALA A 650 19.00 38.61 28.67
N TRP A 651 20.19 38.11 29.04
CA TRP A 651 20.56 36.72 28.81
C TRP A 651 19.69 35.74 29.62
N GLU A 652 19.37 36.03 30.88
CA GLU A 652 18.48 35.17 31.68
C GLU A 652 17.13 34.93 31.01
N ILE A 653 16.56 35.98 30.40
CA ILE A 653 15.31 35.89 29.64
C ILE A 653 15.51 35.13 28.34
N LEU A 654 16.57 35.43 27.58
CA LEU A 654 16.88 34.75 26.31
C LEU A 654 17.15 33.26 26.50
N ARG A 655 17.84 32.89 27.58
CA ARG A 655 18.13 31.50 27.96
C ARG A 655 16.85 30.68 28.09
N GLY A 656 15.82 31.23 28.72
CA GLY A 656 14.50 30.60 28.85
C GLY A 656 13.82 30.39 27.50
N ILE A 657 13.98 31.32 26.56
CA ILE A 657 13.39 31.26 25.22
C ILE A 657 14.09 30.20 24.34
N ILE A 658 15.42 30.12 24.40
CA ILE A 658 16.21 29.25 23.51
C ILE A 658 16.35 27.82 24.02
N GLY A 659 15.93 27.53 25.26
CA GLY A 659 16.01 26.21 25.87
C GLY A 659 17.44 25.75 26.16
N ALA A 660 18.39 26.68 26.35
CA ALA A 660 19.78 26.34 26.64
C ALA A 660 19.93 25.84 28.09
N SER A 661 20.06 24.51 28.25
CA SER A 661 20.47 23.90 29.52
C SER A 661 21.89 24.36 29.91
N SER A 662 22.10 24.54 31.22
CA SER A 662 23.37 24.97 31.86
C SER A 662 24.59 24.21 31.37
#